data_AF-A0A4U3L6S4-F1
#
_entry.id   AF-A0A4U3L6S4-F1
#
_cell.length_a   1.000
_cell.length_b   1.000
_cell.length_c   1.000
_cell.angle_alpha   90.00
_cell.angle_beta   90.00
_cell.angle_gamma   90.00
#
_symmetry.space_group_name_H-M   'P 1'
#
loop_
_entity.id
_entity.type
_entity.pdbx_description
1 polymer ?
#
loop_
_entity_poly.entity_id
_entity_poly.type
_entity_poly.pdbx_seq_one_letter_code
_entity_poly.pdbx_strand_id
1 'polypeptide(L)'
;MKAYKTAFLFLILILVSGISMTLMAQVPKQITSSQEYAGQLDRIGNDLCEIALSNANDILWTFHLKQGQDTLRIHAPVFEVDGKNITAMVSTFNKKPTLQLRNGVIQYTFEGPILADPTIQLSILFRVAPDNPIIRFQYSLHTTGNHNLTKSEGKDNFTYCATSLKSFTNIKEIRLSEFNDKYHAYTLEEASVNNRHFEDDFSAMGPMIVFSDAEEQFLLAYEHGSQLPNRFLEFQFHPLRDVSLQAVKSNYLNNQPLNDEHSYETLWFEIGGAKGNQSALQKYYRDFMLHYITENMESRKPYIFYNSWGRQERDKNVSGSYLSSMNLATTLKEIDIAHQMGVDIFEIDAGWFSKTGDWQVNTSFFPDSLKQVKAKLDGYGMKLGLWFNPTVAAVDSKLLADNLSSVMSWKGEKSKPRLIWETKESVNLCLVSSYWESYADNLMDIIKKLGVTYIYWDGVGSYGCDDPNHFHGTSGNSEEERAESYAFQLPIYMSKVIDKVCKAYPNTIFDFDVTERDRCVGLQFLSSGKFFFINNGPYYANYDLAPEGKSPLKNGNTNIFVNPGPARGWFARSVLNYDQWIPSILLFAPYMSDEPKNSQTINIASLILGANGLWGELMKVSPEGIAYFNEVLGIYKQVKNDITESSLVKQGETGSSPEIYEKINEQTGKGVIVAFANVPGTYTYISQNKVAKDSWKNEGVQVSFDAKGRAVLQMTFDKSGAKMVFFGAKE
;
A
#
# COMPACT_ATOMS: atom_id res chain seq x y z
N MET A 1 -53.86 -17.60 29.94
CA MET A 1 -54.22 -18.31 31.19
C MET A 1 -53.61 -17.56 32.37
N LYS A 2 -54.30 -17.50 33.52
CA LYS A 2 -53.73 -17.11 34.83
C LYS A 2 -52.79 -18.23 35.31
N ALA A 3 -51.77 -18.10 36.16
CA ALA A 3 -51.22 -17.00 36.97
C ALA A 3 -49.65 -17.14 37.00
N TYR A 4 -48.78 -16.66 37.92
CA TYR A 4 -48.89 -16.07 39.27
C TYR A 4 -47.72 -15.08 39.57
N LYS A 5 -47.98 -14.20 40.55
CA LYS A 5 -47.15 -13.69 41.68
C LYS A 5 -45.73 -14.26 41.89
N THR A 6 -44.75 -13.56 42.52
CA THR A 6 -44.56 -12.17 43.00
C THR A 6 -43.11 -12.06 43.53
N ALA A 7 -42.47 -10.87 43.41
CA ALA A 7 -41.51 -10.25 44.36
C ALA A 7 -40.24 -9.67 43.70
N PHE A 8 -40.21 -8.36 43.46
CA PHE A 8 -39.40 -7.42 44.26
C PHE A 8 -39.85 -5.96 43.99
N LEU A 9 -40.00 -5.16 45.06
CA LEU A 9 -40.21 -3.70 45.00
C LEU A 9 -38.83 -3.03 44.73
N PHE A 10 -38.70 -1.92 43.99
CA PHE A 10 -39.11 -0.53 44.31
C PHE A 10 -38.54 -0.05 45.68
N LEU A 11 -37.95 1.16 45.86
CA LEU A 11 -37.58 2.26 44.97
C LEU A 11 -36.75 3.33 45.77
N ILE A 12 -35.70 3.93 45.17
CA ILE A 12 -35.33 5.39 45.19
C ILE A 12 -34.87 6.18 46.47
N LEU A 13 -33.86 7.06 46.23
CA LEU A 13 -33.46 8.34 46.93
C LEU A 13 -33.07 8.29 48.44
N ILE A 14 -32.35 9.25 49.05
CA ILE A 14 -31.27 10.20 48.68
C ILE A 14 -30.64 10.74 50.00
N LEU A 15 -29.36 11.18 49.99
CA LEU A 15 -28.65 12.06 50.97
C LEU A 15 -28.92 11.95 52.50
N VAL A 16 -27.85 11.93 53.32
CA VAL A 16 -27.54 12.98 54.35
C VAL A 16 -26.23 12.68 55.12
N SER A 17 -25.39 13.71 55.28
CA SER A 17 -24.25 13.92 56.21
C SER A 17 -23.31 12.75 56.59
N GLY A 18 -22.05 12.83 56.12
CA GLY A 18 -20.90 12.21 56.80
C GLY A 18 -20.17 13.23 57.68
N ILE A 19 -19.85 12.87 58.92
CA ILE A 19 -18.99 13.62 59.86
C ILE A 19 -18.05 12.62 60.56
N SER A 20 -16.79 13.03 60.75
CA SER A 20 -15.71 12.34 61.48
C SER A 20 -15.17 11.04 60.81
N MET A 21 -13.89 10.68 60.97
CA MET A 21 -12.85 11.29 61.83
C MET A 21 -11.46 11.21 61.18
N THR A 22 -10.64 12.24 61.43
CA THR A 22 -9.25 12.34 60.98
C THR A 22 -8.35 11.32 61.68
N LEU A 23 -7.45 10.67 60.96
CA LEU A 23 -6.18 10.19 61.53
C LEU A 23 -5.01 10.73 60.70
N MET A 24 -4.23 11.63 61.29
CA MET A 24 -3.01 12.14 60.67
C MET A 24 -1.86 11.15 60.89
N ALA A 25 -1.21 10.75 59.81
CA ALA A 25 0.16 10.24 59.83
C ALA A 25 1.04 11.21 59.02
N GLN A 26 2.26 11.45 59.50
CA GLN A 26 3.05 12.63 59.11
C GLN A 26 3.71 12.49 57.74
N VAL A 27 3.58 13.54 56.91
CA VAL A 27 4.30 13.70 55.65
C VAL A 27 5.71 14.25 55.92
N PRO A 28 6.80 13.58 55.49
CA PRO A 28 8.12 14.19 55.44
C PRO A 28 8.15 15.23 54.30
N LYS A 29 8.56 16.46 54.63
CA LYS A 29 8.75 17.52 53.63
C LYS A 29 9.96 17.22 52.73
N GLN A 30 9.70 17.24 51.42
CA GLN A 30 10.51 17.91 50.40
C GLN A 30 11.98 17.44 50.21
N ILE A 31 12.22 16.74 49.10
CA ILE A 31 13.43 16.96 48.28
C ILE A 31 12.97 17.28 46.86
N THR A 32 12.88 18.58 46.56
CA THR A 32 12.75 19.09 45.19
C THR A 32 14.14 19.21 44.58
N SER A 33 14.61 18.17 43.90
CA SER A 33 15.78 18.24 43.02
C SER A 33 15.73 17.13 41.96
N SER A 34 14.93 17.33 40.92
CA SER A 34 15.12 16.66 39.64
C SER A 34 16.39 17.24 38.99
N GLN A 35 17.57 16.75 39.42
CA GLN A 35 18.77 16.87 38.60
C GLN A 35 18.57 15.95 37.40
N GLU A 36 18.08 16.54 36.32
CA GLU A 36 18.21 15.95 34.99
C GLU A 36 19.70 15.68 34.75
N TYR A 37 20.05 14.41 34.59
CA TYR A 37 21.39 14.04 34.14
C TYR A 37 21.51 14.44 32.67
N ALA A 38 21.89 15.70 32.45
CA ALA A 38 22.16 16.29 31.15
C ALA A 38 23.47 15.73 30.55
N GLY A 39 23.47 14.42 30.25
CA GLY A 39 24.16 13.95 29.06
C GLY A 39 23.55 14.67 27.86
N GLN A 40 24.39 15.02 26.88
CA GLN A 40 23.95 15.82 25.73
C GLN A 40 23.04 14.97 24.82
N LEU A 41 21.73 14.97 25.11
CA LEU A 41 20.75 14.17 24.39
C LEU A 41 20.76 14.56 22.90
N ASP A 42 21.08 13.58 22.06
CA ASP A 42 21.10 13.75 20.61
C ASP A 42 19.71 14.17 20.11
N ARG A 43 19.68 15.29 19.39
CA ARG A 43 18.51 15.79 18.66
C ARG A 43 18.75 15.66 17.17
N ILE A 44 17.73 15.20 16.46
CA ILE A 44 17.69 15.10 14.99
C ILE A 44 16.34 15.62 14.50
N GLY A 45 16.21 15.87 13.20
CA GLY A 45 14.98 16.37 12.61
C GLY A 45 15.26 17.23 11.39
N ASN A 46 14.28 18.07 11.07
CA ASN A 46 14.32 19.01 9.95
C ASN A 46 13.64 20.32 10.39
N ASP A 47 13.26 21.21 9.46
CA ASP A 47 12.64 22.49 9.81
C ASP A 47 11.16 22.42 10.20
N LEU A 48 10.55 21.24 10.13
CA LEU A 48 9.16 20.99 10.50
C LEU A 48 9.01 20.21 11.81
N CYS A 49 9.91 19.26 12.09
CA CYS A 49 9.87 18.42 13.30
C CYS A 49 11.24 18.17 13.93
N GLU A 50 11.22 17.80 15.21
CA GLU A 50 12.37 17.38 16.00
C GLU A 50 12.09 16.04 16.70
N ILE A 51 13.14 15.21 16.77
CA ILE A 51 13.22 14.02 17.60
C ILE A 51 14.35 14.22 18.60
N ALA A 52 14.07 13.95 19.87
CA ALA A 52 15.07 13.93 20.92
C ALA A 52 15.07 12.56 21.60
N LEU A 53 16.25 11.97 21.78
CA LEU A 53 16.38 10.76 22.60
C LEU A 53 16.12 11.08 24.08
N SER A 54 15.67 10.09 24.83
CA SER A 54 15.35 10.20 26.26
C SER A 54 15.70 8.89 26.97
N ASN A 55 15.97 8.99 28.28
CA ASN A 55 16.16 7.86 29.17
C ASN A 55 15.35 8.00 30.48
N ALA A 56 14.40 8.95 30.52
CA ALA A 56 13.64 9.30 31.72
C ALA A 56 12.20 8.76 31.69
N ASN A 57 11.73 8.22 32.82
CA ASN A 57 10.34 7.80 33.05
C ASN A 57 9.77 6.87 31.94
N ASP A 58 10.55 5.86 31.55
CA ASP A 58 10.26 4.89 30.48
C ASP A 58 10.08 5.48 29.07
N ILE A 59 10.34 6.79 28.88
CA ILE A 59 10.34 7.46 27.58
C ILE A 59 11.72 7.30 26.92
N LEU A 60 11.74 6.64 25.77
CA LEU A 60 12.94 6.35 24.99
C LEU A 60 13.31 7.48 24.03
N TRP A 61 12.30 8.18 23.50
CA TRP A 61 12.46 9.36 22.67
C TRP A 61 11.15 10.15 22.58
N THR A 62 11.23 11.38 22.07
CA THR A 62 10.08 12.26 21.87
C THR A 62 10.02 12.76 20.45
N PHE A 63 8.80 12.99 19.93
CA PHE A 63 8.55 13.68 18.66
C PHE A 63 7.81 14.99 18.92
N HIS A 64 8.25 16.08 18.27
CA HIS A 64 7.65 17.41 18.40
C HIS A 64 7.65 18.12 17.05
N LEU A 65 6.56 18.82 16.73
CA LEU A 65 6.49 19.73 15.58
C LEU A 65 7.09 21.08 15.98
N LYS A 66 8.04 21.62 15.21
CA LYS A 66 8.74 22.88 15.54
C LYS A 66 7.84 24.12 15.65
N GLN A 67 6.62 24.05 15.11
CA GLN A 67 5.59 25.10 15.22
C GLN A 67 4.39 24.68 16.08
N GLY A 68 4.53 23.56 16.78
CA GLY A 68 3.51 22.92 17.61
C GLY A 68 3.59 23.28 19.08
N GLN A 69 2.68 22.71 19.86
CA GLN A 69 2.61 22.83 21.31
C GLN A 69 2.80 21.46 21.99
N ASP A 70 2.24 20.40 21.42
CA ASP A 70 2.34 19.05 21.96
C ASP A 70 3.71 18.40 21.68
N THR A 71 4.06 17.45 22.55
CA THR A 71 5.24 16.60 22.40
C THR A 71 4.82 15.16 22.67
N LEU A 72 4.86 14.33 21.63
CA LEU A 72 4.59 12.90 21.75
C LEU A 72 5.77 12.26 22.47
N ARG A 73 5.48 11.48 23.51
CA ARG A 73 6.48 10.82 24.36
C ARG A 73 6.38 9.34 24.10
N ILE A 74 7.40 8.79 23.44
CA ILE A 74 7.38 7.42 22.95
C ILE A 74 8.04 6.54 24.01
N HIS A 75 7.24 5.69 24.62
CA HIS A 75 7.72 4.70 25.58
C HIS A 75 8.62 3.67 24.89
N ALA A 76 9.62 3.16 25.61
CA ALA A 76 10.49 2.10 25.11
C ALA A 76 9.69 0.83 24.72
N PRO A 77 10.14 0.09 23.69
CA PRO A 77 9.54 -1.19 23.37
C PRO A 77 9.77 -2.19 24.50
N VAL A 78 8.83 -3.14 24.63
CA VAL A 78 8.89 -4.26 25.56
C VAL A 78 8.96 -5.55 24.75
N PHE A 79 9.98 -6.36 25.00
CA PHE A 79 10.22 -7.64 24.34
C PHE A 79 10.26 -8.76 25.39
N GLU A 80 9.69 -9.93 25.11
CA GLU A 80 9.91 -11.12 25.93
C GLU A 80 11.18 -11.86 25.49
N VAL A 81 12.18 -11.88 26.38
CA VAL A 81 13.47 -12.54 26.18
C VAL A 81 13.72 -13.50 27.35
N ASP A 82 14.07 -14.74 27.05
CA ASP A 82 14.32 -15.82 28.02
C ASP A 82 13.23 -15.96 29.10
N GLY A 83 11.96 -15.81 28.68
CA GLY A 83 10.77 -15.90 29.53
C GLY A 83 10.51 -14.66 30.41
N LYS A 84 11.12 -13.51 30.10
CA LYS A 84 10.96 -12.26 30.86
C LYS A 84 10.61 -11.10 29.94
N ASN A 85 9.63 -10.30 30.32
CA ASN A 85 9.36 -9.02 29.65
C ASN A 85 10.46 -8.00 30.03
N ILE A 86 11.22 -7.58 29.03
CA ILE A 86 12.32 -6.61 29.11
C ILE A 86 11.85 -5.31 28.45
N THR A 87 11.69 -4.26 29.24
CA THR A 87 11.56 -2.89 28.72
C THR A 87 12.93 -2.44 28.20
N ALA A 88 13.04 -2.16 26.90
CA ALA A 88 14.29 -1.84 26.21
C ALA A 88 14.74 -0.39 26.43
N MET A 89 14.76 0.08 27.67
CA MET A 89 15.31 1.39 28.04
C MET A 89 16.84 1.37 27.93
N VAL A 90 17.42 2.42 27.34
CA VAL A 90 18.86 2.59 27.17
C VAL A 90 19.32 3.82 27.95
N SER A 91 20.43 3.73 28.68
CA SER A 91 20.97 4.85 29.46
C SER A 91 21.70 5.89 28.60
N THR A 92 22.52 5.42 27.67
CA THR A 92 23.32 6.26 26.76
C THR A 92 23.34 5.63 25.37
N PHE A 93 22.91 6.38 24.37
CA PHE A 93 23.01 5.99 22.97
C PHE A 93 24.31 6.47 22.34
N ASN A 94 24.92 5.61 21.54
CA ASN A 94 26.01 5.95 20.64
C ASN A 94 25.46 6.19 19.24
N LYS A 95 25.60 7.41 18.73
CA LYS A 95 25.26 7.77 17.35
C LYS A 95 26.28 7.16 16.38
N LYS A 96 25.80 6.32 15.47
CA LYS A 96 26.58 5.78 14.36
C LYS A 96 26.69 6.82 13.22
N PRO A 97 27.63 6.66 12.26
CA PRO A 97 27.69 7.54 11.09
C PRO A 97 26.36 7.62 10.33
N THR A 98 25.94 8.83 9.98
CA THR A 98 24.70 9.07 9.22
C THR A 98 24.83 8.60 7.78
N LEU A 99 23.80 7.95 7.26
CA LEU A 99 23.71 7.53 5.86
C LEU A 99 22.75 8.44 5.09
N GLN A 100 23.20 9.03 3.99
CA GLN A 100 22.33 9.78 3.07
C GLN A 100 21.83 8.85 1.95
N LEU A 101 20.51 8.77 1.78
CA LEU A 101 19.85 7.98 0.74
C LEU A 101 19.72 8.78 -0.57
N ARG A 102 19.53 8.10 -1.70
CA ARG A 102 19.48 8.71 -3.04
C ARG A 102 18.30 9.66 -3.24
N ASN A 103 17.23 9.52 -2.45
CA ASN A 103 16.07 10.41 -2.43
C ASN A 103 16.23 11.61 -1.47
N GLY A 104 17.42 11.82 -0.90
CA GLY A 104 17.72 12.95 0.00
C GLY A 104 17.39 12.71 1.48
N VAL A 105 16.72 11.59 1.81
CA VAL A 105 16.45 11.19 3.20
C VAL A 105 17.76 10.90 3.94
N ILE A 106 17.86 11.35 5.19
CA ILE A 106 18.99 11.05 6.07
C ILE A 106 18.57 9.96 7.05
N GLN A 107 19.32 8.85 7.07
CA GLN A 107 19.20 7.80 8.07
C GLN A 107 20.18 8.04 9.22
N TYR A 108 19.64 8.11 10.43
CA TYR A 108 20.36 8.14 11.69
C TYR A 108 20.22 6.79 12.37
N THR A 109 21.29 6.31 13.01
CA THR A 109 21.27 5.08 13.80
C THR A 109 21.89 5.36 15.17
N PHE A 110 21.18 4.96 16.22
CA PHE A 110 21.58 5.11 17.62
C PHE A 110 21.57 3.74 18.28
N GLU A 111 22.65 3.37 18.97
CA GLU A 111 22.81 2.04 19.57
C GLU A 111 23.30 2.15 21.01
N GLY A 112 22.71 1.38 21.92
CA GLY A 112 23.22 1.29 23.29
C GLY A 112 22.67 0.10 24.08
N PRO A 113 23.30 -0.23 25.22
CA PRO A 113 22.92 -1.37 26.04
C PRO A 113 21.58 -1.13 26.75
N ILE A 114 20.74 -2.16 26.77
CA ILE A 114 19.48 -2.15 27.52
C ILE A 114 19.80 -2.17 29.02
N LEU A 115 19.11 -1.34 29.81
CA LEU A 115 19.32 -1.20 31.25
C LEU A 115 19.02 -2.49 32.03
N ALA A 116 17.99 -3.23 31.61
CA ALA A 116 17.56 -4.46 32.25
C ALA A 116 18.45 -5.68 31.91
N ASP A 117 19.09 -5.70 30.73
CA ASP A 117 20.15 -6.64 30.38
C ASP A 117 21.19 -5.96 29.46
N PRO A 118 22.31 -5.46 30.02
CA PRO A 118 23.33 -4.75 29.25
C PRO A 118 24.09 -5.58 28.21
N THR A 119 23.89 -6.90 28.17
CA THR A 119 24.45 -7.74 27.10
C THR A 119 23.72 -7.53 25.77
N ILE A 120 22.43 -7.16 25.84
CA ILE A 120 21.58 -6.86 24.69
C ILE A 120 21.69 -5.37 24.36
N GLN A 121 22.03 -5.06 23.12
CA GLN A 121 22.00 -3.71 22.55
C GLN A 121 20.67 -3.47 21.85
N LEU A 122 20.05 -2.33 22.12
CA LEU A 122 18.99 -1.78 21.28
C LEU A 122 19.59 -0.80 20.27
N SER A 123 19.28 -1.02 19.00
CA SER A 123 19.49 -0.06 17.92
C SER A 123 18.16 0.57 17.51
N ILE A 124 18.13 1.90 17.39
CA ILE A 124 17.03 2.66 16.79
C ILE A 124 17.52 3.27 15.49
N LEU A 125 16.80 3.02 14.40
CA LEU A 125 17.00 3.69 13.12
C LEU A 125 15.90 4.73 12.94
N PHE A 126 16.27 5.94 12.49
CA PHE A 126 15.34 6.98 12.06
C PHE A 126 15.68 7.42 10.64
N ARG A 127 14.68 7.54 9.76
CA ARG A 127 14.80 8.12 8.43
C ARG A 127 14.03 9.44 8.39
N VAL A 128 14.77 10.52 8.21
CA VAL A 128 14.26 11.91 8.24
C VAL A 128 14.35 12.49 6.84
N ALA A 129 13.22 12.89 6.28
CA ALA A 129 13.15 13.63 5.02
C ALA A 129 13.55 15.11 5.22
N PRO A 130 14.04 15.82 4.19
CA PRO A 130 14.48 17.21 4.33
C PRO A 130 13.33 18.18 4.65
N ASP A 131 12.20 18.07 3.93
CA ASP A 131 11.11 19.08 3.97
C ASP A 131 9.75 18.45 4.35
N ASN A 132 9.74 17.34 5.10
CA ASN A 132 8.53 16.60 5.43
C ASN A 132 8.56 16.09 6.90
N PRO A 133 7.48 16.28 7.70
CA PRO A 133 7.45 15.94 9.12
C PRO A 133 7.13 14.47 9.42
N ILE A 134 6.92 13.63 8.40
CA ILE A 134 6.74 12.18 8.58
C ILE A 134 8.11 11.51 8.68
N ILE A 135 8.28 10.71 9.73
CA ILE A 135 9.51 10.01 10.07
C ILE A 135 9.26 8.51 10.07
N ARG A 136 10.12 7.77 9.37
CA ARG A 136 10.18 6.31 9.41
C ARG A 136 11.15 5.88 10.51
N PHE A 137 10.78 4.93 11.37
CA PHE A 137 11.67 4.38 12.40
C PHE A 137 11.59 2.85 12.51
N GLN A 138 12.65 2.22 13.02
CA GLN A 138 12.77 0.78 13.20
C GLN A 138 13.61 0.49 14.44
N TYR A 139 13.30 -0.60 15.15
CA TYR A 139 14.13 -1.12 16.24
C TYR A 139 14.84 -2.40 15.82
N SER A 140 16.02 -2.64 16.38
CA SER A 140 16.67 -3.95 16.30
C SER A 140 17.41 -4.31 17.59
N LEU A 141 17.42 -5.60 17.92
CA LEU A 141 18.14 -6.16 19.06
C LEU A 141 19.35 -6.95 18.57
N HIS A 142 20.49 -6.68 19.19
CA HIS A 142 21.78 -7.33 18.91
C HIS A 142 22.39 -7.76 20.23
N THR A 143 23.10 -8.88 20.29
CA THR A 143 23.76 -9.33 21.52
C THR A 143 24.99 -10.17 21.19
N THR A 144 25.98 -10.17 22.09
CA THR A 144 27.07 -11.15 22.09
C THR A 144 26.82 -12.30 23.06
N GLY A 145 25.66 -12.31 23.72
CA GLY A 145 25.16 -13.42 24.53
C GLY A 145 24.42 -14.45 23.68
N ASN A 146 23.82 -15.44 24.36
CA ASN A 146 22.91 -16.40 23.74
C ASN A 146 21.57 -16.30 24.46
N HIS A 147 20.61 -15.67 23.81
CA HIS A 147 19.25 -15.45 24.30
C HIS A 147 18.24 -16.03 23.32
N ASN A 148 16.97 -16.10 23.73
CA ASN A 148 15.86 -16.38 22.82
C ASN A 148 14.71 -15.41 23.04
N LEU A 149 14.05 -15.02 21.96
CA LEU A 149 12.72 -14.40 22.03
C LEU A 149 11.70 -15.50 22.35
N THR A 150 10.83 -15.27 23.31
CA THR A 150 9.95 -16.31 23.86
C THR A 150 8.47 -15.91 23.92
N LYS A 151 7.59 -16.91 23.97
CA LYS A 151 6.14 -16.75 24.11
C LYS A 151 5.67 -17.54 25.33
N SER A 152 5.97 -17.06 26.54
CA SER A 152 5.68 -17.78 27.78
C SER A 152 4.19 -18.01 28.03
N GLU A 153 3.34 -17.12 27.50
CA GLU A 153 1.87 -17.29 27.50
C GLU A 153 1.32 -17.98 26.23
N GLY A 154 2.18 -18.45 25.31
CA GLY A 154 1.78 -19.10 24.06
C GLY A 154 1.26 -18.15 22.96
N LYS A 155 1.43 -16.85 23.12
CA LYS A 155 1.07 -15.78 22.17
C LYS A 155 2.21 -14.76 22.04
N ASP A 156 2.21 -13.96 20.99
CA ASP A 156 3.06 -12.77 20.91
C ASP A 156 2.66 -11.78 22.03
N ASN A 157 3.64 -11.09 22.61
CA ASN A 157 3.40 -10.13 23.69
C ASN A 157 4.24 -8.85 23.58
N PHE A 158 4.87 -8.61 22.42
CA PHE A 158 5.72 -7.45 22.21
C PHE A 158 4.91 -6.16 22.13
N THR A 159 5.38 -5.11 22.79
CA THR A 159 4.89 -3.74 22.61
C THR A 159 5.98 -2.93 21.92
N TYR A 160 5.72 -2.38 20.74
CA TYR A 160 6.72 -1.65 19.95
C TYR A 160 6.87 -0.20 20.37
N CYS A 161 5.77 0.43 20.78
CA CYS A 161 5.76 1.75 21.38
C CYS A 161 4.42 2.01 22.05
N ALA A 162 4.41 2.95 23.00
CA ALA A 162 3.19 3.56 23.50
C ALA A 162 3.35 5.09 23.60
N THR A 163 2.22 5.80 23.55
CA THR A 163 2.15 7.26 23.79
C THR A 163 0.80 7.62 24.40
N SER A 164 0.75 8.75 25.11
CA SER A 164 -0.51 9.25 25.67
C SER A 164 -1.34 10.00 24.64
N LEU A 165 -2.65 9.76 24.63
CA LEU A 165 -3.65 10.46 23.81
C LEU A 165 -4.61 11.33 24.65
N LYS A 166 -4.20 11.69 25.88
CA LYS A 166 -5.01 12.51 26.82
C LYS A 166 -5.35 13.90 26.27
N SER A 167 -4.43 14.55 25.53
CA SER A 167 -4.65 15.87 24.90
C SER A 167 -5.59 15.81 23.69
N PHE A 168 -5.70 14.65 23.02
CA PHE A 168 -6.36 14.54 21.71
C PHE A 168 -7.82 14.09 21.84
N THR A 169 -8.70 14.77 21.09
CA THR A 169 -10.15 14.59 21.17
C THR A 169 -10.75 13.93 19.94
N ASN A 170 -10.13 14.09 18.76
CA ASN A 170 -10.53 13.45 17.51
C ASN A 170 -9.49 12.41 17.10
N ILE A 171 -9.90 11.14 17.09
CA ILE A 171 -9.03 9.98 16.87
C ILE A 171 -9.72 9.06 15.85
N LYS A 172 -8.96 8.52 14.90
CA LYS A 172 -9.42 7.62 13.84
C LYS A 172 -8.45 6.46 13.64
N GLU A 173 -8.99 5.27 13.42
CA GLU A 173 -8.29 4.18 12.74
C GLU A 173 -8.44 4.38 11.23
N ILE A 174 -7.35 4.20 10.48
CA ILE A 174 -7.32 4.24 9.02
C ILE A 174 -6.94 2.83 8.53
N ARG A 175 -7.90 2.14 7.91
CA ARG A 175 -7.73 0.77 7.38
C ARG A 175 -7.57 0.83 5.87
N LEU A 176 -6.59 0.10 5.32
CA LEU A 176 -6.21 0.16 3.89
C LEU A 176 -6.63 -1.09 3.09
N SER A 177 -7.21 -2.08 3.76
CA SER A 177 -7.27 -3.48 3.31
C SER A 177 -8.64 -4.13 3.56
N GLU A 178 -9.73 -3.36 3.53
CA GLU A 178 -11.08 -3.91 3.63
C GLU A 178 -11.55 -4.45 2.28
N PHE A 179 -11.54 -5.78 2.08
CA PHE A 179 -12.02 -6.35 0.82
C PHE A 179 -13.53 -6.19 0.66
N ASN A 180 -13.96 -5.58 -0.43
CA ASN A 180 -15.35 -5.23 -0.66
C ASN A 180 -15.88 -5.96 -1.89
N ASP A 181 -16.67 -7.02 -1.70
CA ASP A 181 -17.20 -7.85 -2.80
C ASP A 181 -18.03 -7.08 -3.83
N LYS A 182 -18.69 -6.00 -3.42
CA LYS A 182 -19.43 -5.12 -4.33
C LYS A 182 -18.50 -4.43 -5.33
N TYR A 183 -17.24 -4.19 -4.97
CA TYR A 183 -16.22 -3.63 -5.87
C TYR A 183 -15.26 -4.69 -6.42
N HIS A 184 -15.19 -5.88 -5.79
CA HIS A 184 -14.16 -6.90 -6.02
C HIS A 184 -12.76 -6.26 -5.99
N ALA A 185 -12.52 -5.55 -4.90
CA ALA A 185 -11.33 -4.76 -4.66
C ALA A 185 -11.21 -4.47 -3.16
N TYR A 186 -10.01 -4.18 -2.70
CA TYR A 186 -9.79 -3.61 -1.37
C TYR A 186 -10.28 -2.16 -1.29
N THR A 187 -10.65 -1.71 -0.10
CA THR A 187 -11.15 -0.35 0.14
C THR A 187 -10.51 0.28 1.38
N LEU A 188 -10.36 1.60 1.33
CA LEU A 188 -9.93 2.42 2.47
C LEU A 188 -11.14 2.79 3.32
N GLU A 189 -11.01 2.68 4.64
CA GLU A 189 -12.05 3.01 5.61
C GLU A 189 -11.44 3.84 6.77
N GLU A 190 -12.14 4.91 7.18
CA GLU A 190 -11.77 5.72 8.36
C GLU A 190 -12.80 5.52 9.48
N ALA A 191 -12.40 4.91 10.60
CA ALA A 191 -13.28 4.62 11.73
C ALA A 191 -12.93 5.46 12.97
N SER A 192 -13.89 6.24 13.49
CA SER A 192 -13.69 7.07 14.69
C SER A 192 -13.47 6.25 15.96
N VAL A 193 -12.44 6.60 16.73
CA VAL A 193 -12.14 6.01 18.04
C VAL A 193 -12.69 6.92 19.15
N ASN A 194 -13.81 6.51 19.75
CA ASN A 194 -14.53 7.28 20.78
C ASN A 194 -14.19 6.76 22.20
N ASN A 195 -14.54 7.52 23.24
CA ASN A 195 -14.24 7.20 24.65
C ASN A 195 -14.56 5.75 25.07
N ARG A 196 -15.70 5.20 24.63
CA ARG A 196 -16.08 3.80 24.89
C ARG A 196 -14.98 2.78 24.51
N HIS A 197 -14.21 3.06 23.44
CA HIS A 197 -13.14 2.17 23.00
C HIS A 197 -11.95 2.18 23.97
N PHE A 198 -11.69 3.29 24.66
CA PHE A 198 -10.73 3.34 25.75
C PHE A 198 -11.30 2.64 27.00
N GLU A 199 -12.58 2.84 27.30
CA GLU A 199 -13.27 2.21 28.45
C GLU A 199 -13.31 0.67 28.32
N ASP A 200 -13.47 0.16 27.08
CA ASP A 200 -13.55 -1.27 26.73
C ASP A 200 -12.17 -1.91 26.42
N ASP A 201 -11.05 -1.17 26.55
CA ASP A 201 -9.69 -1.63 26.19
C ASP A 201 -9.56 -2.17 24.75
N PHE A 202 -10.12 -1.42 23.81
CA PHE A 202 -10.34 -1.84 22.41
C PHE A 202 -9.05 -1.88 21.58
N SER A 203 -8.93 -2.91 20.75
CA SER A 203 -7.87 -3.01 19.74
C SER A 203 -8.35 -2.69 18.32
N ALA A 204 -7.77 -1.66 17.72
CA ALA A 204 -7.87 -1.35 16.28
C ALA A 204 -6.77 -2.07 15.50
N MET A 205 -7.07 -2.56 14.30
CA MET A 205 -6.03 -3.16 13.45
C MET A 205 -5.08 -2.09 12.90
N GLY A 206 -5.59 -1.00 12.32
CA GLY A 206 -4.77 -0.07 11.52
C GLY A 206 -4.69 -0.47 10.04
N PRO A 207 -3.57 -0.19 9.32
CA PRO A 207 -2.22 -0.04 9.84
C PRO A 207 -1.85 1.34 10.41
N MET A 208 -2.75 2.32 10.33
CA MET A 208 -2.50 3.69 10.80
C MET A 208 -3.58 4.16 11.76
N ILE A 209 -3.18 4.91 12.79
CA ILE A 209 -4.08 5.77 13.58
C ILE A 209 -3.73 7.23 13.35
N VAL A 210 -4.75 8.09 13.34
CA VAL A 210 -4.64 9.54 13.25
C VAL A 210 -5.31 10.14 14.48
N PHE A 211 -4.65 11.08 15.16
CA PHE A 211 -5.16 11.71 16.37
C PHE A 211 -4.85 13.20 16.38
N SER A 212 -5.74 13.99 16.97
CA SER A 212 -5.74 15.45 16.80
C SER A 212 -6.47 16.20 17.92
N ASP A 213 -6.11 17.46 18.06
CA ASP A 213 -6.81 18.46 18.85
C ASP A 213 -7.35 19.59 17.93
N ALA A 214 -7.43 20.83 18.41
CA ALA A 214 -7.90 21.98 17.62
C ALA A 214 -6.80 22.63 16.75
N GLU A 215 -5.51 22.42 17.05
CA GLU A 215 -4.39 23.06 16.35
C GLU A 215 -3.48 22.07 15.61
N GLU A 216 -3.40 20.83 16.05
CA GLU A 216 -2.41 19.84 15.62
C GLU A 216 -3.04 18.50 15.24
N GLN A 217 -2.41 17.85 14.27
CA GLN A 217 -2.74 16.52 13.77
C GLN A 217 -1.49 15.65 13.85
N PHE A 218 -1.64 14.41 14.27
CA PHE A 218 -0.55 13.44 14.36
C PHE A 218 -1.00 12.09 13.79
N LEU A 219 -0.03 11.28 13.37
CA LEU A 219 -0.24 9.87 13.02
C LEU A 219 0.79 8.97 13.66
N LEU A 220 0.41 7.70 13.82
CA LEU A 220 1.29 6.58 14.10
C LEU A 220 0.85 5.40 13.21
N ALA A 221 1.78 4.78 12.48
CA ALA A 221 1.49 3.67 11.59
C ALA A 221 2.56 2.57 11.64
N TYR A 222 2.23 1.38 11.13
CA TYR A 222 3.17 0.27 10.96
C TYR A 222 3.17 -0.27 9.52
N GLU A 223 4.34 -0.69 9.05
CA GLU A 223 4.49 -1.22 7.70
C GLU A 223 4.27 -2.73 7.65
N HIS A 224 3.00 -3.12 7.47
CA HIS A 224 2.62 -4.52 7.18
C HIS A 224 1.33 -4.59 6.35
N GLY A 225 1.00 -5.78 5.83
CA GLY A 225 -0.20 -6.08 5.05
C GLY A 225 -1.33 -6.76 5.83
N SER A 226 -1.59 -6.34 7.08
CA SER A 226 -2.68 -6.90 7.90
C SER A 226 -4.06 -6.56 7.32
N GLN A 227 -5.03 -7.47 7.46
CA GLN A 227 -6.37 -7.34 6.89
C GLN A 227 -7.40 -7.89 7.87
N LEU A 228 -8.56 -7.26 8.07
CA LEU A 228 -9.55 -7.83 8.99
C LEU A 228 -10.15 -9.14 8.44
N PRO A 229 -10.29 -10.21 9.25
CA PRO A 229 -9.95 -10.31 10.68
C PRO A 229 -8.50 -10.77 10.99
N ASN A 230 -7.70 -11.07 9.96
CA ASN A 230 -6.30 -11.50 10.05
C ASN A 230 -5.30 -10.38 10.43
N ARG A 231 -5.29 -10.02 11.72
CA ARG A 231 -4.36 -9.06 12.31
C ARG A 231 -2.98 -9.68 12.60
N PHE A 232 -1.94 -8.86 12.51
CA PHE A 232 -0.57 -9.21 12.93
C PHE A 232 -0.02 -8.21 13.95
N LEU A 233 -0.43 -6.94 13.84
CA LEU A 233 -0.24 -5.91 14.84
C LEU A 233 -1.58 -5.24 15.10
N GLU A 234 -1.67 -4.53 16.23
CA GLU A 234 -2.83 -3.70 16.57
C GLU A 234 -2.46 -2.52 17.47
N PHE A 235 -3.32 -1.51 17.45
CA PHE A 235 -3.31 -0.38 18.37
C PHE A 235 -4.33 -0.64 19.48
N GLN A 236 -3.86 -0.98 20.68
CA GLN A 236 -4.70 -1.14 21.87
C GLN A 236 -4.89 0.23 22.55
N PHE A 237 -6.14 0.59 22.83
CA PHE A 237 -6.54 1.86 23.43
C PHE A 237 -6.93 1.68 24.91
N HIS A 238 -6.06 2.10 25.81
CA HIS A 238 -6.15 1.81 27.25
C HIS A 238 -7.09 2.76 28.00
N PRO A 239 -7.76 2.34 29.09
CA PRO A 239 -8.69 3.17 29.88
C PRO A 239 -8.14 4.52 30.38
N LEU A 240 -6.82 4.66 30.52
CA LEU A 240 -6.19 5.92 30.87
C LEU A 240 -6.08 6.93 29.70
N ARG A 241 -6.55 6.60 28.50
CA ARG A 241 -6.29 7.32 27.23
C ARG A 241 -4.83 7.26 26.77
N ASP A 242 -4.20 6.13 26.96
CA ASP A 242 -2.89 5.83 26.38
C ASP A 242 -3.10 4.83 25.22
N VAL A 243 -2.25 4.85 24.19
CA VAL A 243 -2.30 3.90 23.06
C VAL A 243 -0.98 3.17 22.96
N SER A 244 -1.03 1.86 22.68
CA SER A 244 0.15 1.02 22.44
C SER A 244 0.04 0.26 21.14
N LEU A 245 1.10 0.26 20.35
CA LEU A 245 1.26 -0.60 19.18
C LEU A 245 1.87 -1.94 19.61
N GLN A 246 1.14 -3.03 19.41
CA GLN A 246 1.51 -4.38 19.89
C GLN A 246 1.56 -5.42 18.77
N ALA A 247 2.34 -6.47 19.00
CA ALA A 247 2.29 -7.69 18.21
C ALA A 247 1.08 -8.54 18.60
N VAL A 248 0.32 -9.01 17.61
CA VAL A 248 -0.82 -9.93 17.81
C VAL A 248 -0.38 -11.37 17.62
N LYS A 249 0.37 -11.65 16.55
CA LYS A 249 0.82 -12.99 16.20
C LYS A 249 2.01 -13.00 15.25
N SER A 250 2.91 -13.96 15.46
CA SER A 250 4.00 -14.37 14.58
C SER A 250 4.89 -13.23 14.03
N ASN A 251 5.04 -12.14 14.80
CA ASN A 251 6.01 -11.08 14.54
C ASN A 251 7.45 -11.53 14.88
N TYR A 252 7.54 -12.60 15.66
CA TYR A 252 8.72 -13.38 16.01
C TYR A 252 8.28 -14.83 16.24
N LEU A 253 9.21 -15.76 16.29
CA LEU A 253 8.93 -17.18 16.58
C LEU A 253 9.15 -17.47 18.07
N ASN A 254 8.39 -18.38 18.66
CA ASN A 254 8.70 -18.88 19.99
C ASN A 254 10.06 -19.61 20.00
N ASN A 255 10.92 -19.27 20.95
CA ASN A 255 12.32 -19.68 21.02
C ASN A 255 13.13 -19.27 19.77
N GLN A 256 12.84 -18.10 19.19
CA GLN A 256 13.69 -17.53 18.13
C GLN A 256 15.06 -17.16 18.72
N PRO A 257 16.19 -17.67 18.19
CA PRO A 257 17.51 -17.31 18.69
C PRO A 257 17.77 -15.81 18.56
N LEU A 258 18.39 -15.24 19.59
CA LEU A 258 18.95 -13.89 19.63
C LEU A 258 20.42 -14.00 20.07
N ASN A 259 21.33 -13.92 19.11
CA ASN A 259 22.78 -14.06 19.30
C ASN A 259 23.57 -13.27 18.24
N ASP A 260 24.88 -13.50 18.14
CA ASP A 260 25.79 -12.80 17.23
C ASP A 260 25.57 -13.12 15.75
N GLU A 261 24.98 -14.28 15.43
CA GLU A 261 24.54 -14.64 14.07
C GLU A 261 23.06 -14.26 13.78
N HIS A 262 22.24 -14.10 14.82
CA HIS A 262 20.79 -13.90 14.73
C HIS A 262 20.36 -12.67 15.52
N SER A 263 20.35 -11.51 14.85
CA SER A 263 19.71 -10.29 15.35
C SER A 263 18.19 -10.32 15.13
N TYR A 264 17.45 -9.55 15.93
CA TYR A 264 16.03 -9.31 15.70
C TYR A 264 15.83 -7.90 15.13
N GLU A 265 15.01 -7.77 14.09
CA GLU A 265 14.58 -6.49 13.53
C GLU A 265 13.06 -6.40 13.57
N THR A 266 12.53 -5.25 13.98
CA THR A 266 11.09 -4.98 13.86
C THR A 266 10.73 -4.65 12.41
N LEU A 267 9.43 -4.61 12.13
CA LEU A 267 8.92 -3.83 11.00
C LEU A 267 9.36 -2.37 11.10
N TRP A 268 9.24 -1.65 9.99
CA TRP A 268 9.26 -0.20 10.03
C TRP A 268 7.93 0.36 10.57
N PHE A 269 8.05 1.47 11.26
CA PHE A 269 6.96 2.24 11.83
C PHE A 269 7.05 3.68 11.34
N GLU A 270 5.93 4.40 11.35
CA GLU A 270 5.86 5.77 10.88
C GLU A 270 5.24 6.64 11.98
N ILE A 271 5.85 7.79 12.26
CA ILE A 271 5.30 8.82 13.13
C ILE A 271 5.36 10.16 12.41
N GLY A 272 4.40 11.03 12.64
CA GLY A 272 4.48 12.38 12.10
C GLY A 272 3.33 13.25 12.54
N GLY A 273 3.33 14.49 12.07
CA GLY A 273 2.26 15.42 12.36
C GLY A 273 2.24 16.65 11.46
N ALA A 274 1.18 17.43 11.58
CA ALA A 274 0.99 18.69 10.87
C ALA A 274 0.20 19.68 11.72
N LYS A 275 0.52 20.96 11.60
CA LYS A 275 -0.30 22.04 12.14
C LYS A 275 -1.53 22.27 11.24
N GLY A 276 -2.68 22.51 11.85
CA GLY A 276 -3.95 22.78 11.16
C GLY A 276 -4.89 21.58 11.14
N ASN A 277 -5.48 21.30 9.98
CA ASN A 277 -6.53 20.29 9.80
C ASN A 277 -5.99 18.97 9.22
N GLN A 278 -6.82 17.92 9.24
CA GLN A 278 -6.48 16.58 8.70
C GLN A 278 -5.92 16.65 7.27
N SER A 279 -6.41 17.58 6.42
CA SER A 279 -5.93 17.76 5.05
C SER A 279 -4.46 18.21 4.96
N ALA A 280 -3.94 18.94 5.96
CA ALA A 280 -2.52 19.28 6.04
C ALA A 280 -1.65 18.04 6.34
N LEU A 281 -2.09 17.18 7.27
CA LEU A 281 -1.41 15.91 7.57
C LEU A 281 -1.45 14.95 6.37
N GLN A 282 -2.62 14.83 5.74
CA GLN A 282 -2.83 14.06 4.51
C GLN A 282 -1.88 14.51 3.39
N LYS A 283 -1.68 15.81 3.20
CA LYS A 283 -0.74 16.35 2.21
C LYS A 283 0.71 15.92 2.48
N TYR A 284 1.18 16.03 3.72
CA TYR A 284 2.53 15.57 4.08
C TYR A 284 2.67 14.05 3.97
N TYR A 285 1.65 13.27 4.34
CA TYR A 285 1.71 11.82 4.24
C TYR A 285 1.74 11.34 2.77
N ARG A 286 0.92 11.95 1.89
CA ARG A 286 0.97 11.70 0.44
C ARG A 286 2.33 12.01 -0.16
N ASP A 287 2.90 13.17 0.19
CA ASP A 287 4.23 13.60 -0.22
C ASP A 287 5.32 12.62 0.24
N PHE A 288 5.24 12.14 1.49
CA PHE A 288 6.11 11.09 2.03
C PHE A 288 6.01 9.77 1.24
N MET A 289 4.80 9.29 0.95
CA MET A 289 4.57 8.08 0.15
C MET A 289 5.06 8.22 -1.30
N LEU A 290 5.01 9.43 -1.86
CA LEU A 290 5.42 9.72 -3.23
C LEU A 290 6.95 9.89 -3.36
N HIS A 291 7.62 10.52 -2.38
CA HIS A 291 9.01 10.97 -2.51
C HIS A 291 10.01 10.33 -1.53
N TYR A 292 9.59 9.95 -0.32
CA TYR A 292 10.53 9.71 0.79
C TYR A 292 10.52 8.29 1.36
N ILE A 293 9.40 7.55 1.27
CA ILE A 293 9.32 6.17 1.81
C ILE A 293 10.29 5.20 1.13
N THR A 294 10.62 5.42 -0.16
CA THR A 294 11.40 4.51 -1.01
C THR A 294 12.50 5.22 -1.80
N GLU A 295 13.56 4.49 -2.18
CA GLU A 295 14.51 4.91 -3.21
C GLU A 295 14.12 4.44 -4.63
N ASN A 296 13.11 3.57 -4.77
CA ASN A 296 12.70 2.94 -6.03
C ASN A 296 11.78 3.86 -6.86
N MET A 297 12.28 5.06 -7.14
CA MET A 297 11.52 6.21 -7.66
C MET A 297 10.92 6.03 -9.07
N GLU A 298 11.35 5.03 -9.85
CA GLU A 298 10.75 4.76 -11.16
C GLU A 298 9.27 4.37 -11.04
N SER A 299 8.90 3.64 -9.99
CA SER A 299 7.52 3.25 -9.68
C SER A 299 6.58 4.44 -9.41
N ARG A 300 7.16 5.62 -9.09
CA ARG A 300 6.44 6.85 -8.71
C ARG A 300 6.09 7.73 -9.90
N LYS A 301 6.55 7.38 -11.10
CA LYS A 301 6.36 8.18 -12.31
C LYS A 301 4.99 7.91 -12.96
N PRO A 302 4.25 8.95 -13.38
CA PRO A 302 2.99 8.80 -14.11
C PRO A 302 3.23 8.34 -15.56
N TYR A 303 3.46 7.05 -15.75
CA TYR A 303 3.44 6.39 -17.05
C TYR A 303 2.02 6.00 -17.45
N ILE A 304 1.72 5.91 -18.75
CA ILE A 304 0.53 5.21 -19.23
C ILE A 304 0.90 3.77 -19.56
N PHE A 305 0.19 2.80 -18.99
CA PHE A 305 0.45 1.37 -19.20
C PHE A 305 -0.67 0.76 -20.05
N TYR A 306 -0.33 -0.18 -20.92
CA TYR A 306 -1.28 -1.11 -21.53
C TYR A 306 -0.92 -2.54 -21.12
N ASN A 307 -1.92 -3.30 -20.65
CA ASN A 307 -1.78 -4.71 -20.29
C ASN A 307 -2.63 -5.58 -21.24
N SER A 308 -2.05 -6.67 -21.77
CA SER A 308 -2.70 -7.52 -22.78
C SER A 308 -3.79 -8.47 -22.24
N TRP A 309 -3.93 -8.61 -20.92
CA TRP A 309 -4.89 -9.54 -20.29
C TRP A 309 -6.33 -9.25 -20.71
N GLY A 310 -6.73 -7.97 -20.77
CA GLY A 310 -8.08 -7.56 -21.16
C GLY A 310 -8.49 -8.00 -22.58
N ARG A 311 -7.52 -8.35 -23.44
CA ARG A 311 -7.78 -9.05 -24.71
C ARG A 311 -7.78 -10.58 -24.52
N GLN A 312 -6.78 -11.13 -23.83
CA GLN A 312 -6.65 -12.58 -23.58
C GLN A 312 -7.86 -13.19 -22.86
N GLU A 313 -8.45 -12.49 -21.90
CA GLU A 313 -9.71 -12.88 -21.23
C GLU A 313 -10.85 -13.03 -22.25
N ARG A 314 -10.96 -12.09 -23.20
CA ARG A 314 -12.01 -12.13 -24.24
C ARG A 314 -11.74 -13.21 -25.28
N ASP A 315 -10.47 -13.41 -25.66
CA ASP A 315 -10.06 -14.48 -26.57
C ASP A 315 -10.39 -15.85 -25.96
N LYS A 316 -10.11 -16.08 -24.67
CA LYS A 316 -10.46 -17.32 -23.94
C LYS A 316 -11.94 -17.68 -24.06
N ASN A 317 -12.80 -16.67 -23.99
CA ASN A 317 -14.26 -16.80 -24.07
C ASN A 317 -14.76 -17.15 -25.49
N VAL A 318 -13.97 -16.87 -26.53
CA VAL A 318 -14.30 -17.18 -27.93
C VAL A 318 -13.63 -18.48 -28.43
N SER A 319 -12.34 -18.65 -28.14
CA SER A 319 -11.50 -19.74 -28.68
C SER A 319 -11.34 -20.94 -27.73
N GLY A 320 -11.66 -20.75 -26.45
CA GLY A 320 -11.41 -21.73 -25.39
C GLY A 320 -10.00 -21.69 -24.78
N SER A 321 -9.07 -20.84 -25.25
CA SER A 321 -7.70 -20.70 -24.73
C SER A 321 -7.31 -19.23 -24.51
N TYR A 322 -6.62 -18.92 -23.41
CA TYR A 322 -6.11 -17.55 -23.14
C TYR A 322 -5.00 -17.14 -24.11
N LEU A 323 -4.39 -18.10 -24.80
CA LEU A 323 -3.16 -17.92 -25.59
C LEU A 323 -3.39 -18.01 -27.10
N SER A 324 -4.64 -18.23 -27.56
CA SER A 324 -4.97 -18.46 -28.99
C SER A 324 -4.52 -17.34 -29.93
N SER A 325 -4.39 -16.13 -29.40
CA SER A 325 -4.02 -14.89 -30.08
C SER A 325 -2.60 -14.42 -29.76
N MET A 326 -1.90 -15.08 -28.82
CA MET A 326 -0.55 -14.73 -28.41
C MET A 326 0.45 -15.18 -29.47
N ASN A 327 0.94 -14.23 -30.26
CA ASN A 327 1.99 -14.43 -31.24
C ASN A 327 2.63 -13.09 -31.61
N LEU A 328 3.87 -13.15 -32.11
CA LEU A 328 4.64 -11.99 -32.54
C LEU A 328 3.86 -11.04 -33.46
N ALA A 329 3.11 -11.53 -34.45
CA ALA A 329 2.43 -10.68 -35.42
C ALA A 329 1.24 -9.92 -34.84
N THR A 330 0.51 -10.50 -33.87
CA THR A 330 -0.50 -9.76 -33.09
C THR A 330 0.18 -8.71 -32.22
N THR A 331 1.15 -9.13 -31.38
CA THR A 331 1.83 -8.25 -30.42
C THR A 331 2.49 -7.05 -31.09
N LEU A 332 3.17 -7.23 -32.24
CA LEU A 332 3.78 -6.11 -32.96
C LEU A 332 2.74 -5.09 -33.48
N LYS A 333 1.51 -5.50 -33.81
CA LYS A 333 0.43 -4.58 -34.22
C LYS A 333 -0.19 -3.87 -33.03
N GLU A 334 -0.37 -4.57 -31.90
CA GLU A 334 -0.83 -3.94 -30.66
C GLU A 334 0.15 -2.87 -30.16
N ILE A 335 1.45 -3.09 -30.36
CA ILE A 335 2.49 -2.09 -30.06
C ILE A 335 2.38 -0.85 -30.97
N ASP A 336 2.05 -1.00 -32.26
CA ASP A 336 1.78 0.16 -33.14
C ASP A 336 0.61 0.99 -32.60
N ILE A 337 -0.49 0.32 -32.25
CA ILE A 337 -1.71 0.98 -31.79
C ILE A 337 -1.49 1.64 -30.42
N ALA A 338 -0.85 0.94 -29.48
CA ALA A 338 -0.49 1.46 -28.17
C ALA A 338 0.43 2.69 -28.27
N HIS A 339 1.46 2.63 -29.13
CA HIS A 339 2.31 3.79 -29.41
C HIS A 339 1.51 4.96 -29.96
N GLN A 340 0.67 4.73 -30.98
CA GLN A 340 -0.17 5.76 -31.57
C GLN A 340 -1.15 6.36 -30.55
N MET A 341 -1.69 5.59 -29.63
CA MET A 341 -2.53 6.08 -28.52
C MET A 341 -1.74 6.89 -27.46
N GLY A 342 -0.41 6.82 -27.44
CA GLY A 342 0.43 7.49 -26.45
C GLY A 342 0.70 6.68 -25.18
N VAL A 343 0.66 5.34 -25.24
CA VAL A 343 1.10 4.46 -24.15
C VAL A 343 2.62 4.58 -23.93
N ASP A 344 3.08 4.53 -22.68
CA ASP A 344 4.51 4.55 -22.31
C ASP A 344 5.07 3.15 -22.03
N ILE A 345 4.24 2.23 -21.51
CA ILE A 345 4.63 0.88 -21.08
C ILE A 345 3.69 -0.15 -21.71
N PHE A 346 4.24 -1.09 -22.48
CA PHE A 346 3.48 -2.19 -23.07
C PHE A 346 3.81 -3.48 -22.33
N GLU A 347 2.81 -4.07 -21.70
CA GLU A 347 2.94 -5.30 -20.94
C GLU A 347 2.35 -6.50 -21.70
N ILE A 348 3.13 -7.58 -21.79
CA ILE A 348 2.64 -8.89 -22.23
C ILE A 348 2.33 -9.73 -20.99
N ASP A 349 1.05 -10.04 -20.82
CA ASP A 349 0.54 -10.81 -19.69
C ASP A 349 0.87 -12.33 -19.83
N ALA A 350 0.31 -13.16 -18.96
CA ALA A 350 0.65 -14.58 -18.81
C ALA A 350 0.63 -15.38 -20.12
N GLY A 351 1.67 -16.20 -20.31
CA GLY A 351 1.85 -17.09 -21.47
C GLY A 351 3.03 -16.75 -22.38
N TRP A 352 3.68 -15.59 -22.19
CA TRP A 352 4.87 -15.20 -22.98
C TRP A 352 6.07 -16.13 -22.78
N PHE A 353 6.06 -16.91 -21.69
CA PHE A 353 7.08 -17.86 -21.26
C PHE A 353 6.72 -19.31 -21.65
N SER A 354 7.73 -20.16 -21.86
CA SER A 354 7.56 -21.59 -22.13
C SER A 354 7.32 -22.41 -20.86
N LYS A 355 7.89 -21.97 -19.73
CA LYS A 355 7.70 -22.53 -18.40
C LYS A 355 8.00 -21.52 -17.28
N THR A 356 7.31 -21.68 -16.15
CA THR A 356 7.51 -20.90 -14.92
C THR A 356 8.86 -21.21 -14.27
N GLY A 357 9.33 -20.32 -13.38
CA GLY A 357 10.62 -20.44 -12.71
C GLY A 357 11.78 -19.99 -13.62
N ASP A 358 12.04 -20.69 -14.71
CA ASP A 358 13.13 -20.32 -15.65
C ASP A 358 12.76 -19.11 -16.54
N TRP A 359 11.46 -18.80 -16.69
CA TRP A 359 10.90 -17.69 -17.47
C TRP A 359 11.51 -17.49 -18.86
N GLN A 360 11.85 -18.59 -19.52
CA GLN A 360 12.35 -18.57 -20.89
C GLN A 360 11.21 -18.21 -21.84
N VAL A 361 11.45 -17.32 -22.81
CA VAL A 361 10.44 -16.92 -23.81
C VAL A 361 9.90 -18.14 -24.56
N ASN A 362 8.59 -18.18 -24.78
CA ASN A 362 7.95 -19.18 -25.62
C ASN A 362 8.26 -18.91 -27.11
N THR A 363 9.25 -19.61 -27.66
CA THR A 363 9.69 -19.43 -29.06
C THR A 363 8.68 -19.89 -30.11
N SER A 364 7.62 -20.62 -29.72
CA SER A 364 6.49 -20.90 -30.61
C SER A 364 5.64 -19.65 -30.88
N PHE A 365 5.56 -18.72 -29.92
CA PHE A 365 4.86 -17.45 -30.05
C PHE A 365 5.80 -16.32 -30.50
N PHE A 366 7.05 -16.34 -30.03
CA PHE A 366 8.08 -15.32 -30.26
C PHE A 366 9.40 -15.96 -30.72
N PRO A 367 9.55 -16.35 -32.00
CA PRO A 367 10.67 -17.17 -32.50
C PRO A 367 12.07 -16.57 -32.32
N ASP A 368 12.17 -15.26 -32.11
CA ASP A 368 13.41 -14.52 -31.92
C ASP A 368 13.72 -14.18 -30.45
N SER A 369 12.95 -14.73 -29.51
CA SER A 369 13.01 -14.44 -28.07
C SER A 369 12.74 -12.96 -27.74
N LEU A 370 11.62 -12.43 -28.24
CA LEU A 370 11.14 -11.04 -28.06
C LEU A 370 12.05 -9.94 -28.66
N LYS A 371 13.04 -10.27 -29.50
CA LYS A 371 13.95 -9.24 -30.07
C LYS A 371 13.23 -8.20 -30.91
N GLN A 372 12.32 -8.59 -31.80
CA GLN A 372 11.51 -7.66 -32.59
C GLN A 372 10.54 -6.85 -31.71
N VAL A 373 9.95 -7.47 -30.68
CA VAL A 373 9.10 -6.77 -29.71
C VAL A 373 9.89 -5.67 -29.01
N LYS A 374 11.06 -6.01 -28.46
CA LYS A 374 11.92 -5.06 -27.74
C LYS A 374 12.44 -3.96 -28.64
N ALA A 375 12.96 -4.30 -29.83
CA ALA A 375 13.45 -3.33 -30.80
C ALA A 375 12.36 -2.36 -31.27
N LYS A 376 11.10 -2.82 -31.38
CA LYS A 376 9.97 -1.98 -31.74
C LYS A 376 9.56 -1.02 -30.61
N LEU A 377 9.49 -1.53 -29.37
CA LEU A 377 9.24 -0.69 -28.19
C LEU A 377 10.34 0.37 -28.02
N ASP A 378 11.61 -0.01 -28.16
CA ASP A 378 12.75 0.92 -28.11
C ASP A 378 12.69 1.98 -29.21
N GLY A 379 12.32 1.60 -30.44
CA GLY A 379 12.10 2.53 -31.55
C GLY A 379 10.98 3.56 -31.30
N TYR A 380 10.07 3.26 -30.37
CA TYR A 380 8.99 4.15 -29.92
C TYR A 380 9.25 4.80 -28.54
N GLY A 381 10.40 4.54 -27.91
CA GLY A 381 10.70 5.00 -26.56
C GLY A 381 9.83 4.36 -25.46
N MET A 382 9.13 3.27 -25.77
CA MET A 382 8.26 2.55 -24.85
C MET A 382 9.03 1.48 -24.06
N LYS A 383 8.55 1.18 -22.85
CA LYS A 383 9.11 0.11 -22.01
C LYS A 383 8.41 -1.23 -22.25
N LEU A 384 9.18 -2.32 -22.19
CA LEU A 384 8.67 -3.68 -22.11
C LEU A 384 8.30 -4.04 -20.67
N GLY A 385 7.06 -4.49 -20.49
CA GLY A 385 6.54 -5.13 -19.28
C GLY A 385 6.22 -6.61 -19.50
N LEU A 386 6.36 -7.43 -18.46
CA LEU A 386 6.05 -8.87 -18.50
C LEU A 386 5.42 -9.33 -17.17
N TRP A 387 4.45 -10.26 -17.28
CA TRP A 387 3.85 -10.98 -16.16
C TRP A 387 4.77 -12.07 -15.58
N PHE A 388 4.75 -12.23 -14.25
CA PHE A 388 5.41 -13.30 -13.52
C PHE A 388 4.55 -13.72 -12.31
N ASN A 389 4.69 -14.97 -11.85
CA ASN A 389 4.31 -15.35 -10.49
C ASN A 389 5.58 -15.76 -9.73
N PRO A 390 6.00 -15.01 -8.70
CA PRO A 390 7.28 -15.22 -8.05
C PRO A 390 7.34 -16.52 -7.24
N THR A 391 6.20 -17.15 -6.96
CA THR A 391 6.06 -18.34 -6.10
C THR A 391 5.92 -19.66 -6.85
N VAL A 392 6.12 -19.72 -8.18
CA VAL A 392 5.95 -20.98 -8.96
C VAL A 392 7.12 -21.29 -9.90
N ALA A 393 7.46 -22.57 -10.00
CA ALA A 393 8.44 -23.08 -10.95
C ALA A 393 8.01 -24.44 -11.53
N ALA A 394 8.29 -24.66 -12.81
CA ALA A 394 7.91 -25.88 -13.52
C ALA A 394 8.68 -27.11 -12.99
N VAL A 395 8.09 -28.30 -13.08
CA VAL A 395 8.71 -29.55 -12.58
C VAL A 395 10.06 -29.88 -13.24
N ASP A 396 10.34 -29.31 -14.41
CA ASP A 396 11.59 -29.44 -15.17
C ASP A 396 12.42 -28.13 -15.20
N SER A 397 12.12 -27.16 -14.33
CA SER A 397 12.86 -25.89 -14.22
C SER A 397 14.24 -26.11 -13.58
N LYS A 398 15.27 -25.43 -14.10
CA LYS A 398 16.56 -25.37 -13.41
C LYS A 398 16.44 -24.63 -12.08
N LEU A 399 15.68 -23.52 -12.05
CA LEU A 399 15.45 -22.77 -10.82
C LEU A 399 14.81 -23.65 -9.72
N LEU A 400 13.88 -24.55 -10.08
CA LEU A 400 13.35 -25.56 -9.15
C LEU A 400 14.44 -26.55 -8.71
N ALA A 401 15.21 -27.11 -9.64
CA ALA A 401 16.24 -28.11 -9.33
C ALA A 401 17.32 -27.56 -8.36
N ASP A 402 17.66 -26.28 -8.50
CA ASP A 402 18.61 -25.59 -7.62
C ASP A 402 18.00 -25.21 -6.24
N ASN A 403 16.66 -25.22 -6.11
CA ASN A 403 15.92 -24.75 -4.92
C ASN A 403 14.90 -25.78 -4.39
N LEU A 404 15.19 -27.09 -4.52
CA LEU A 404 14.28 -28.16 -4.07
C LEU A 404 13.96 -28.10 -2.56
N SER A 405 14.88 -27.60 -1.73
CA SER A 405 14.64 -27.33 -0.32
C SER A 405 13.50 -26.32 -0.09
N SER A 406 13.34 -25.36 -0.99
CA SER A 406 12.36 -24.26 -0.92
C SER A 406 10.97 -24.61 -1.43
N VAL A 407 10.70 -25.84 -1.87
CA VAL A 407 9.34 -26.27 -2.24
C VAL A 407 8.40 -26.17 -1.05
N MET A 408 7.31 -25.43 -1.19
CA MET A 408 6.34 -25.22 -0.11
C MET A 408 5.74 -26.56 0.38
N SER A 409 5.48 -26.66 1.68
CA SER A 409 4.59 -27.66 2.26
C SER A 409 3.37 -27.02 2.91
N TRP A 410 2.31 -27.81 3.05
CA TRP A 410 1.18 -27.53 3.92
C TRP A 410 0.77 -28.81 4.65
N LYS A 411 0.78 -28.80 5.98
CA LYS A 411 0.47 -29.94 6.87
C LYS A 411 1.30 -31.19 6.53
N GLY A 412 2.59 -30.96 6.28
CA GLY A 412 3.55 -31.99 5.87
C GLY A 412 3.44 -32.45 4.40
N GLU A 413 2.40 -32.05 3.66
CA GLU A 413 2.30 -32.37 2.23
C GLU A 413 3.03 -31.31 1.38
N LYS A 414 4.01 -31.74 0.57
CA LYS A 414 4.68 -30.87 -0.41
C LYS A 414 3.73 -30.45 -1.54
N SER A 415 3.96 -29.25 -2.07
CA SER A 415 3.23 -28.70 -3.22
C SER A 415 3.19 -29.68 -4.40
N LYS A 416 1.98 -29.98 -4.89
CA LYS A 416 1.74 -30.94 -5.98
C LYS A 416 1.76 -30.21 -7.33
N PRO A 417 2.33 -30.80 -8.40
CA PRO A 417 2.35 -30.19 -9.72
C PRO A 417 0.95 -29.86 -10.24
N ARG A 418 0.78 -28.65 -10.77
CA ARG A 418 -0.44 -28.20 -11.47
C ARG A 418 -0.10 -27.36 -12.69
N LEU A 419 -0.91 -27.45 -13.74
CA LEU A 419 -0.71 -26.63 -14.95
C LEU A 419 -0.92 -25.14 -14.63
N ILE A 420 0.08 -24.30 -14.95
CA ILE A 420 -0.02 -22.84 -14.83
C ILE A 420 -0.18 -22.21 -16.23
N TRP A 421 -1.22 -21.41 -16.40
CA TRP A 421 -1.51 -20.63 -17.62
C TRP A 421 -1.31 -21.38 -18.95
N GLU A 422 -1.86 -22.60 -19.05
CA GLU A 422 -1.79 -23.43 -20.27
C GLU A 422 -0.34 -23.81 -20.72
N THR A 423 0.69 -23.59 -19.88
CA THR A 423 2.11 -23.85 -20.22
C THR A 423 2.64 -25.20 -19.72
N LYS A 424 3.01 -25.29 -18.43
CA LYS A 424 3.66 -26.45 -17.80
C LYS A 424 3.16 -26.69 -16.39
N GLU A 425 3.23 -27.95 -15.97
CA GLU A 425 2.99 -28.33 -14.58
C GLU A 425 4.08 -27.76 -13.68
N SER A 426 3.66 -27.06 -12.62
CA SER A 426 4.50 -26.29 -11.73
C SER A 426 4.17 -26.60 -10.27
N VAL A 427 5.18 -26.49 -9.41
CA VAL A 427 5.05 -26.53 -7.94
C VAL A 427 5.28 -25.13 -7.36
N ASN A 428 4.81 -24.91 -6.13
CA ASN A 428 5.03 -23.64 -5.43
C ASN A 428 6.38 -23.63 -4.68
N LEU A 429 7.11 -22.51 -4.76
CA LEU A 429 8.37 -22.23 -4.08
C LEU A 429 8.20 -21.08 -3.07
N CYS A 430 8.72 -21.28 -1.85
CA CYS A 430 8.58 -20.34 -0.74
C CYS A 430 9.54 -19.15 -0.86
N LEU A 431 9.01 -17.94 -1.01
CA LEU A 431 9.81 -16.70 -0.95
C LEU A 431 10.40 -16.43 0.44
N VAL A 432 9.82 -16.98 1.51
CA VAL A 432 10.37 -16.88 2.88
C VAL A 432 11.36 -18.04 3.12
N SER A 433 12.30 -18.21 2.18
CA SER A 433 13.38 -19.22 2.20
C SER A 433 14.52 -18.76 1.29
N SER A 434 15.64 -19.49 1.20
CA SER A 434 16.81 -19.15 0.37
C SER A 434 16.49 -18.85 -1.11
N TYR A 435 15.36 -19.35 -1.60
CA TYR A 435 14.86 -19.10 -2.95
C TYR A 435 14.65 -17.61 -3.30
N TRP A 436 14.40 -16.71 -2.33
CA TRP A 436 14.21 -15.27 -2.65
C TRP A 436 15.40 -14.67 -3.40
N GLU A 437 16.62 -15.08 -3.04
CA GLU A 437 17.83 -14.62 -3.71
C GLU A 437 17.95 -15.20 -5.11
N SER A 438 17.71 -16.51 -5.26
CA SER A 438 17.73 -17.20 -6.55
C SER A 438 16.70 -16.60 -7.52
N TYR A 439 15.52 -16.24 -7.02
CA TYR A 439 14.47 -15.58 -7.81
C TYR A 439 14.87 -14.15 -8.21
N ALA A 440 15.43 -13.35 -7.28
CA ALA A 440 15.93 -12.02 -7.59
C ALA A 440 17.08 -12.05 -8.61
N ASP A 441 18.02 -12.98 -8.48
CA ASP A 441 19.15 -13.14 -9.40
C ASP A 441 18.69 -13.58 -10.79
N ASN A 442 17.70 -14.49 -10.85
CA ASN A 442 17.05 -14.89 -12.10
C ASN A 442 16.31 -13.71 -12.78
N LEU A 443 15.57 -12.89 -12.02
CA LEU A 443 14.96 -11.66 -12.54
C LEU A 443 16.01 -10.69 -13.10
N MET A 444 17.11 -10.47 -12.38
CA MET A 444 18.23 -9.64 -12.86
C MET A 444 18.81 -10.17 -14.17
N ASP A 445 18.90 -11.49 -14.33
CA ASP A 445 19.39 -12.14 -15.55
C ASP A 445 18.39 -12.01 -16.71
N ILE A 446 17.08 -12.04 -16.43
CA ILE A 446 16.01 -11.81 -17.42
C ILE A 446 15.97 -10.35 -17.87
N ILE A 447 16.06 -9.39 -16.93
CA ILE A 447 16.17 -7.95 -17.21
C ILE A 447 17.38 -7.69 -18.12
N LYS A 448 18.54 -8.29 -17.82
CA LYS A 448 19.75 -8.18 -18.64
C LYS A 448 19.58 -8.73 -20.07
N LYS A 449 18.86 -9.85 -20.23
CA LYS A 449 18.71 -10.56 -21.53
C LYS A 449 17.62 -9.96 -22.42
N LEU A 450 16.50 -9.52 -21.83
CA LEU A 450 15.32 -9.06 -22.56
C LEU A 450 15.11 -7.53 -22.49
N GLY A 451 15.75 -6.85 -21.54
CA GLY A 451 15.53 -5.42 -21.28
C GLY A 451 14.12 -5.10 -20.78
N VAL A 452 13.46 -6.06 -20.12
CA VAL A 452 12.20 -5.81 -19.40
C VAL A 452 12.46 -4.83 -18.25
N THR A 453 11.56 -3.85 -18.06
CA THR A 453 11.68 -2.81 -17.01
C THR A 453 10.38 -2.59 -16.24
N TYR A 454 9.36 -3.39 -16.51
CA TYR A 454 8.15 -3.48 -15.70
C TYR A 454 7.86 -4.95 -15.40
N ILE A 455 7.78 -5.28 -14.12
CA ILE A 455 7.59 -6.63 -13.59
C ILE A 455 6.22 -6.63 -12.91
N TYR A 456 5.28 -7.37 -13.48
CA TYR A 456 3.97 -7.59 -12.87
C TYR A 456 3.98 -8.93 -12.13
N TRP A 457 3.64 -8.91 -10.84
CA TRP A 457 3.55 -10.06 -9.95
C TRP A 457 2.11 -10.40 -9.65
N ASP A 458 1.75 -11.67 -9.87
CA ASP A 458 0.39 -12.19 -9.71
C ASP A 458 0.42 -13.56 -9.03
N GLY A 459 -0.73 -13.98 -8.48
CA GLY A 459 -0.96 -15.31 -7.93
C GLY A 459 -0.22 -15.60 -6.63
N VAL A 460 0.07 -14.56 -5.85
CA VAL A 460 0.72 -14.64 -4.53
C VAL A 460 -0.34 -14.50 -3.44
N GLY A 461 -0.58 -15.56 -2.67
CA GLY A 461 -1.47 -15.54 -1.50
C GLY A 461 -0.72 -15.22 -0.21
N SER A 462 -1.40 -14.62 0.77
CA SER A 462 -0.82 -14.30 2.08
C SER A 462 -0.39 -15.54 2.85
N TYR A 463 -1.09 -16.67 2.68
CA TYR A 463 -0.72 -17.98 3.21
C TYR A 463 -0.35 -18.94 2.09
N GLY A 464 0.51 -19.92 2.38
CA GLY A 464 0.91 -20.92 1.39
C GLY A 464 2.00 -21.92 1.81
N CYS A 465 2.74 -21.65 2.89
CA CYS A 465 3.79 -22.53 3.37
C CYS A 465 3.77 -22.67 4.90
N ASP A 466 4.00 -23.89 5.40
CA ASP A 466 4.23 -24.19 6.83
C ASP A 466 5.46 -25.09 7.06
N ASP A 467 6.41 -25.11 6.11
CA ASP A 467 7.58 -25.99 6.15
C ASP A 467 8.53 -25.66 7.32
N PRO A 468 8.95 -26.64 8.14
CA PRO A 468 9.85 -26.45 9.28
C PRO A 468 11.34 -26.25 8.92
N ASN A 469 11.70 -26.11 7.64
CA ASN A 469 13.07 -25.89 7.17
C ASN A 469 13.23 -24.57 6.41
N HIS A 470 12.21 -23.70 6.45
CA HIS A 470 12.19 -22.40 5.78
C HIS A 470 12.39 -21.26 6.80
N PHE A 471 12.53 -20.01 6.35
CA PHE A 471 12.86 -18.88 7.24
C PHE A 471 11.71 -18.41 8.13
N HIS A 472 10.60 -19.16 8.17
CA HIS A 472 9.41 -18.91 8.96
C HIS A 472 9.16 -19.98 10.04
N GLY A 473 10.22 -20.68 10.47
CA GLY A 473 10.24 -21.45 11.72
C GLY A 473 10.69 -22.88 11.57
N THR A 474 10.78 -23.56 12.71
CA THR A 474 11.41 -24.88 12.84
C THR A 474 10.40 -25.96 13.18
N SER A 475 10.84 -27.22 13.27
CA SER A 475 10.04 -28.33 13.82
C SER A 475 9.71 -28.17 15.31
N GLY A 476 10.35 -27.23 16.03
CA GLY A 476 10.00 -26.84 17.39
C GLY A 476 8.80 -25.88 17.49
N ASN A 477 8.39 -25.26 16.37
CA ASN A 477 7.23 -24.39 16.28
C ASN A 477 5.98 -25.18 15.86
N SER A 478 4.77 -24.64 16.07
CA SER A 478 3.54 -25.26 15.56
C SER A 478 3.38 -25.06 14.04
N GLU A 479 2.56 -25.87 13.38
CA GLU A 479 2.21 -25.64 11.96
C GLU A 479 1.56 -24.27 11.76
N GLU A 480 0.71 -23.86 12.69
CA GLU A 480 0.03 -22.56 12.71
C GLU A 480 1.01 -21.39 12.85
N GLU A 481 1.92 -21.43 13.82
CA GLU A 481 2.95 -20.40 13.99
C GLU A 481 3.87 -20.28 12.77
N ARG A 482 4.21 -21.40 12.11
CA ARG A 482 4.97 -21.37 10.86
C ARG A 482 4.20 -20.78 9.68
N ALA A 483 2.92 -21.11 9.55
CA ALA A 483 2.05 -20.57 8.50
C ALA A 483 1.81 -19.06 8.66
N GLU A 484 1.66 -18.59 9.90
CA GLU A 484 1.52 -17.18 10.22
C GLU A 484 2.83 -16.41 10.09
N SER A 485 3.96 -16.98 10.51
CA SER A 485 5.27 -16.36 10.30
C SER A 485 5.60 -16.24 8.79
N TYR A 486 5.19 -17.20 7.97
CA TYR A 486 5.26 -17.07 6.51
C TYR A 486 4.47 -15.85 6.03
N ALA A 487 3.21 -15.71 6.48
CA ALA A 487 2.32 -14.64 6.06
C ALA A 487 2.81 -13.24 6.52
N PHE A 488 3.38 -13.15 7.73
CA PHE A 488 4.01 -11.95 8.27
C PHE A 488 5.25 -11.53 7.45
N GLN A 489 6.11 -12.50 7.13
CA GLN A 489 7.38 -12.23 6.45
C GLN A 489 7.23 -12.02 4.93
N LEU A 490 6.22 -12.59 4.29
CA LEU A 490 6.04 -12.55 2.83
C LEU A 490 6.17 -11.14 2.21
N PRO A 491 5.45 -10.08 2.65
CA PRO A 491 5.61 -8.74 2.07
C PRO A 491 7.00 -8.14 2.31
N ILE A 492 7.70 -8.55 3.38
CA ILE A 492 9.09 -8.14 3.66
C ILE A 492 10.04 -8.79 2.64
N TYR A 493 9.89 -10.09 2.37
CA TYR A 493 10.73 -10.80 1.38
C TYR A 493 10.44 -10.37 -0.06
N MET A 494 9.19 -10.03 -0.38
CA MET A 494 8.83 -9.37 -1.65
C MET A 494 9.57 -8.03 -1.79
N SER A 495 9.61 -7.22 -0.71
CA SER A 495 10.37 -5.96 -0.69
C SER A 495 11.89 -6.19 -0.87
N LYS A 496 12.47 -7.20 -0.20
CA LYS A 496 13.88 -7.59 -0.36
C LYS A 496 14.25 -7.95 -1.81
N VAL A 497 13.37 -8.68 -2.52
CA VAL A 497 13.55 -9.01 -3.95
C VAL A 497 13.54 -7.73 -4.79
N ILE A 498 12.57 -6.84 -4.58
CA ILE A 498 12.46 -5.56 -5.31
C ILE A 498 13.72 -4.73 -5.08
N ASP A 499 14.14 -4.52 -3.83
CA ASP A 499 15.29 -3.68 -3.51
C ASP A 499 16.61 -4.26 -4.04
N LYS A 500 16.80 -5.59 -3.99
CA LYS A 500 17.97 -6.27 -4.61
C LYS A 500 18.01 -6.02 -6.13
N VAL A 501 16.87 -6.14 -6.82
CA VAL A 501 16.77 -5.91 -8.27
C VAL A 501 16.93 -4.42 -8.62
N CYS A 502 16.21 -3.51 -7.96
CA CYS A 502 16.22 -2.07 -8.22
C CYS A 502 17.57 -1.42 -7.86
N LYS A 503 18.36 -2.00 -6.95
CA LYS A 503 19.74 -1.58 -6.70
C LYS A 503 20.66 -1.83 -7.90
N ALA A 504 20.44 -2.90 -8.66
CA ALA A 504 21.17 -3.20 -9.89
C ALA A 504 20.54 -2.53 -11.14
N TYR A 505 19.22 -2.42 -11.18
CA TYR A 505 18.43 -1.90 -12.29
C TYR A 505 17.42 -0.84 -11.80
N PRO A 506 17.86 0.40 -11.52
CA PRO A 506 17.03 1.43 -10.87
C PRO A 506 15.86 1.96 -11.71
N ASN A 507 15.77 1.56 -12.98
CA ASN A 507 14.68 1.91 -13.90
C ASN A 507 13.62 0.80 -14.00
N THR A 508 13.63 -0.17 -13.10
CA THR A 508 12.64 -1.26 -13.01
C THR A 508 11.46 -0.86 -12.12
N ILE A 509 10.26 -1.21 -12.54
CA ILE A 509 9.00 -1.01 -11.82
C ILE A 509 8.46 -2.38 -11.41
N PHE A 510 7.92 -2.47 -10.19
CA PHE A 510 7.26 -3.68 -9.68
C PHE A 510 5.83 -3.36 -9.24
N ASP A 511 4.89 -4.09 -9.85
CA ASP A 511 3.47 -4.05 -9.55
C ASP A 511 3.03 -5.40 -9.01
N PHE A 512 2.28 -5.43 -7.91
CA PHE A 512 1.71 -6.66 -7.33
C PHE A 512 0.19 -6.64 -7.46
N ASP A 513 -0.39 -7.64 -8.14
CA ASP A 513 -1.83 -7.86 -8.20
C ASP A 513 -2.40 -8.13 -6.80
N VAL A 514 -3.35 -7.29 -6.42
CA VAL A 514 -4.12 -7.43 -5.19
C VAL A 514 -5.63 -7.44 -5.47
N THR A 515 -6.02 -7.96 -6.63
CA THR A 515 -7.42 -7.93 -7.09
C THR A 515 -8.32 -8.89 -6.34
N GLU A 516 -7.84 -10.11 -6.05
CA GLU A 516 -8.58 -11.09 -5.25
C GLU A 516 -8.40 -10.88 -3.73
N ARG A 517 -9.20 -11.60 -2.95
CA ARG A 517 -9.03 -11.75 -1.51
C ARG A 517 -7.69 -12.42 -1.16
N ASP A 518 -7.34 -12.37 0.13
CA ASP A 518 -6.19 -13.05 0.73
C ASP A 518 -4.83 -12.59 0.19
N ARG A 519 -4.75 -11.40 -0.40
CA ARG A 519 -3.53 -10.70 -0.87
C ARG A 519 -2.97 -9.80 0.24
N CYS A 520 -1.66 -9.65 0.39
CA CYS A 520 -1.10 -8.82 1.49
C CYS A 520 -1.10 -7.31 1.17
N VAL A 521 -2.26 -6.65 1.36
CA VAL A 521 -2.43 -5.19 1.14
C VAL A 521 -2.12 -4.38 2.40
N GLY A 522 -1.21 -3.42 2.28
CA GLY A 522 -0.83 -2.47 3.32
C GLY A 522 0.46 -1.72 2.97
N LEU A 523 1.10 -1.09 3.96
CA LEU A 523 2.19 -0.13 3.69
C LEU A 523 3.53 -0.80 3.32
N GLN A 524 3.85 -1.99 3.82
CA GLN A 524 5.14 -2.67 3.59
C GLN A 524 5.50 -2.79 2.10
N PHE A 525 4.58 -3.26 1.25
CA PHE A 525 4.88 -3.40 -0.18
C PHE A 525 5.03 -2.05 -0.89
N LEU A 526 4.26 -1.03 -0.46
CA LEU A 526 4.37 0.33 -0.99
C LEU A 526 5.72 0.98 -0.65
N SER A 527 6.46 0.48 0.35
CA SER A 527 7.81 0.95 0.65
C SER A 527 8.87 0.60 -0.42
N SER A 528 8.55 -0.32 -1.35
CA SER A 528 9.46 -0.75 -2.44
C SER A 528 8.82 -0.72 -3.83
N GLY A 529 7.53 -1.05 -3.97
CA GLY A 529 6.82 -1.14 -5.25
C GLY A 529 5.49 -0.38 -5.25
N LYS A 530 4.52 -0.87 -6.03
CA LYS A 530 3.13 -0.38 -6.06
C LYS A 530 2.11 -1.50 -6.35
N PHE A 531 0.83 -1.26 -6.15
CA PHE A 531 -0.21 -2.28 -6.35
C PHE A 531 -0.89 -2.17 -7.70
N PHE A 532 -1.12 -3.32 -8.34
CA PHE A 532 -2.11 -3.52 -9.37
C PHE A 532 -3.42 -3.90 -8.68
N PHE A 533 -4.37 -2.97 -8.65
CA PHE A 533 -5.39 -2.94 -7.62
C PHE A 533 -6.73 -3.52 -8.02
N ILE A 534 -7.06 -3.46 -9.31
CA ILE A 534 -8.31 -3.97 -9.88
C ILE A 534 -8.02 -4.53 -11.28
N ASN A 535 -7.96 -5.85 -11.41
CA ASN A 535 -7.93 -6.59 -12.67
C ASN A 535 -9.37 -6.61 -13.25
N ASN A 536 -10.12 -7.68 -13.05
CA ASN A 536 -11.41 -7.83 -13.71
C ASN A 536 -12.53 -6.94 -13.14
N GLY A 537 -12.51 -6.65 -11.83
CA GLY A 537 -13.65 -6.09 -11.11
C GLY A 537 -14.71 -7.16 -10.82
N PRO A 538 -15.94 -6.79 -10.41
CA PRO A 538 -16.93 -7.75 -9.96
C PRO A 538 -17.32 -8.82 -10.98
N TYR A 539 -17.41 -10.07 -10.49
CA TYR A 539 -17.88 -11.22 -11.24
C TYR A 539 -19.37 -11.51 -10.96
N TYR A 540 -20.00 -12.36 -11.78
CA TYR A 540 -21.40 -12.77 -11.57
C TYR A 540 -21.69 -13.38 -10.19
N ALA A 541 -20.70 -14.06 -9.60
CA ALA A 541 -20.82 -14.66 -8.26
C ALA A 541 -20.84 -13.63 -7.12
N ASN A 542 -20.33 -12.41 -7.32
CA ASN A 542 -20.39 -11.35 -6.31
C ASN A 542 -21.81 -10.76 -6.11
N TYR A 543 -22.78 -11.13 -6.98
CA TYR A 543 -24.16 -10.66 -6.95
C TYR A 543 -25.21 -11.79 -7.03
N ASP A 544 -24.83 -13.02 -6.68
CA ASP A 544 -25.70 -14.22 -6.73
C ASP A 544 -26.33 -14.52 -8.13
N LEU A 545 -25.73 -14.00 -9.21
CA LEU A 545 -26.25 -14.15 -10.57
C LEU A 545 -25.83 -15.48 -11.23
N ALA A 546 -24.72 -16.06 -10.78
CA ALA A 546 -24.25 -17.40 -11.14
C ALA A 546 -23.24 -17.90 -10.09
N PRO A 547 -23.03 -19.23 -9.94
CA PRO A 547 -21.95 -19.75 -9.10
C PRO A 547 -20.56 -19.28 -9.53
N GLU A 548 -19.58 -19.34 -8.63
CA GLU A 548 -18.19 -18.99 -8.93
C GLU A 548 -17.63 -19.78 -10.12
N GLY A 549 -16.88 -19.10 -10.99
CA GLY A 549 -16.38 -19.67 -12.24
C GLY A 549 -17.46 -20.06 -13.27
N LYS A 550 -18.72 -19.66 -13.07
CA LYS A 550 -19.81 -19.81 -14.04
C LYS A 550 -20.29 -18.45 -14.52
N SER A 551 -20.77 -18.42 -15.76
CA SER A 551 -21.36 -17.24 -16.38
C SER A 551 -22.77 -17.56 -16.88
N PRO A 552 -23.75 -16.63 -16.70
CA PRO A 552 -25.05 -16.71 -17.36
C PRO A 552 -25.00 -16.21 -18.81
N LEU A 553 -23.87 -15.64 -19.26
CA LEU A 553 -23.72 -15.15 -20.62
C LEU A 553 -23.44 -16.28 -21.62
N LYS A 554 -23.98 -16.13 -22.83
CA LYS A 554 -23.74 -17.06 -23.95
C LYS A 554 -22.27 -17.15 -24.38
N ASN A 555 -21.45 -16.16 -24.08
CA ASN A 555 -20.00 -16.15 -24.36
C ASN A 555 -19.16 -16.71 -23.19
N GLY A 556 -19.78 -17.15 -22.09
CA GLY A 556 -19.06 -17.72 -20.95
C GLY A 556 -18.28 -16.74 -20.07
N ASN A 557 -18.21 -15.43 -20.39
CA ASN A 557 -17.39 -14.49 -19.64
C ASN A 557 -17.93 -14.29 -18.21
N THR A 558 -17.10 -14.51 -17.20
CA THR A 558 -17.42 -14.37 -15.77
C THR A 558 -17.42 -12.92 -15.27
N ASN A 559 -16.73 -12.01 -15.96
CA ASN A 559 -16.63 -10.59 -15.66
C ASN A 559 -17.85 -9.82 -16.20
N ILE A 560 -18.46 -8.98 -15.36
CA ILE A 560 -19.74 -8.31 -15.69
C ILE A 560 -19.56 -6.91 -16.30
N PHE A 561 -18.36 -6.31 -16.20
CA PHE A 561 -18.09 -4.93 -16.64
C PHE A 561 -17.04 -4.84 -17.76
N VAL A 562 -17.07 -5.80 -18.69
CA VAL A 562 -16.24 -5.82 -19.91
C VAL A 562 -16.80 -5.01 -21.08
N ASN A 563 -18.09 -4.64 -21.04
CA ASN A 563 -18.72 -3.89 -22.13
C ASN A 563 -18.38 -2.39 -22.09
N PRO A 564 -18.24 -1.72 -23.25
CA PRO A 564 -17.96 -0.29 -23.31
C PRO A 564 -19.07 0.54 -22.66
N GLY A 565 -18.71 1.52 -21.82
CA GLY A 565 -19.67 2.35 -21.11
C GLY A 565 -19.17 2.88 -19.75
N PRO A 566 -20.06 3.52 -18.97
CA PRO A 566 -19.69 4.16 -17.70
C PRO A 566 -19.46 3.15 -16.55
N ALA A 567 -20.03 1.95 -16.63
CA ALA A 567 -20.16 1.03 -15.50
C ALA A 567 -18.80 0.67 -14.88
N ARG A 568 -17.85 0.12 -15.66
CA ARG A 568 -16.50 -0.21 -15.16
C ARG A 568 -15.83 0.99 -14.48
N GLY A 569 -16.00 2.18 -15.05
CA GLY A 569 -15.46 3.42 -14.51
C GLY A 569 -15.93 3.73 -13.08
N TRP A 570 -17.19 3.43 -12.74
CA TRP A 570 -17.70 3.64 -11.38
C TRP A 570 -17.01 2.74 -10.35
N PHE A 571 -16.73 1.48 -10.70
CA PHE A 571 -16.04 0.55 -9.79
C PHE A 571 -14.55 0.85 -9.72
N ALA A 572 -13.90 1.08 -10.86
CA ALA A 572 -12.47 1.36 -10.93
C ALA A 572 -12.08 2.70 -10.28
N ARG A 573 -12.93 3.73 -10.32
CA ARG A 573 -12.66 5.02 -9.63
C ARG A 573 -12.78 4.94 -8.10
N SER A 574 -13.24 3.82 -7.52
CA SER A 574 -13.23 3.65 -6.06
C SER A 574 -11.83 3.74 -5.45
N VAL A 575 -10.77 3.40 -6.20
CA VAL A 575 -9.37 3.53 -5.76
C VAL A 575 -8.97 4.98 -5.47
N LEU A 576 -9.68 5.97 -6.03
CA LEU A 576 -9.42 7.39 -5.76
C LEU A 576 -9.75 7.79 -4.31
N ASN A 577 -10.51 6.98 -3.56
CA ASN A 577 -10.75 7.21 -2.13
C ASN A 577 -9.47 7.04 -1.29
N TYR A 578 -8.46 6.34 -1.81
CA TYR A 578 -7.13 6.27 -1.20
C TYR A 578 -6.32 7.56 -1.42
N ASP A 579 -6.64 8.38 -2.43
CA ASP A 579 -5.86 9.56 -2.88
C ASP A 579 -5.90 10.76 -1.91
N GLN A 580 -6.37 10.53 -0.68
CA GLN A 580 -6.19 11.41 0.48
C GLN A 580 -4.99 10.99 1.36
N TRP A 581 -4.58 9.72 1.35
CA TRP A 581 -3.43 9.19 2.10
C TRP A 581 -2.34 8.62 1.18
N ILE A 582 -2.73 7.78 0.21
CA ILE A 582 -1.83 7.08 -0.70
C ILE A 582 -1.96 7.68 -2.10
N PRO A 583 -0.88 8.18 -2.74
CA PRO A 583 -0.90 8.64 -4.13
C PRO A 583 -1.48 7.58 -5.07
N SER A 584 -2.54 7.94 -5.80
CA SER A 584 -3.27 7.06 -6.74
C SER A 584 -2.39 6.42 -7.80
N ILE A 585 -1.24 7.01 -8.14
CA ILE A 585 -0.22 6.40 -9.02
C ILE A 585 0.35 5.07 -8.48
N LEU A 586 0.17 4.81 -7.18
CA LEU A 586 0.56 3.57 -6.51
C LEU A 586 -0.54 2.49 -6.52
N LEU A 587 -1.70 2.80 -7.10
CA LEU A 587 -2.92 1.99 -7.06
C LEU A 587 -3.45 1.85 -8.49
N PHE A 588 -2.72 1.08 -9.28
CA PHE A 588 -2.97 0.91 -10.70
C PHE A 588 -4.33 0.25 -10.96
N ALA A 589 -5.11 0.80 -11.87
CA ALA A 589 -6.37 0.19 -12.34
C ALA A 589 -6.53 0.43 -13.86
N PRO A 590 -6.79 -0.60 -14.66
CA PRO A 590 -6.89 -0.49 -16.11
C PRO A 590 -8.32 -0.19 -16.58
N TYR A 591 -8.42 0.78 -17.49
CA TYR A 591 -9.65 1.26 -18.09
C TYR A 591 -9.75 0.83 -19.56
N MET A 592 -10.96 0.74 -20.11
CA MET A 592 -11.18 0.20 -21.46
C MET A 592 -10.84 1.22 -22.54
N SER A 593 -10.06 0.80 -23.54
CA SER A 593 -9.81 1.53 -24.79
C SER A 593 -10.99 1.47 -25.77
N ASP A 594 -11.94 0.58 -25.51
CA ASP A 594 -13.06 0.25 -26.40
C ASP A 594 -13.99 1.43 -26.71
N GLU A 595 -14.35 1.52 -27.99
CA GLU A 595 -15.34 2.44 -28.55
C GLU A 595 -16.79 2.14 -28.08
N PRO A 596 -17.74 3.10 -28.18
CA PRO A 596 -17.68 4.38 -28.90
C PRO A 596 -16.87 5.48 -28.19
N LYS A 597 -16.59 6.60 -28.87
CA LYS A 597 -15.92 7.80 -28.32
C LYS A 597 -16.37 8.16 -26.91
N ASN A 598 -17.67 8.06 -26.59
CA ASN A 598 -18.19 8.35 -25.25
C ASN A 598 -17.66 7.40 -24.15
N SER A 599 -17.50 6.11 -24.45
CA SER A 599 -16.84 5.14 -23.57
C SER A 599 -15.39 5.53 -23.35
N GLN A 600 -14.66 5.82 -24.44
CA GLN A 600 -13.27 6.25 -24.39
C GLN A 600 -13.10 7.53 -23.57
N THR A 601 -13.94 8.56 -23.78
CA THR A 601 -13.93 9.80 -22.99
C THR A 601 -14.10 9.53 -21.49
N ILE A 602 -14.99 8.62 -21.07
CA ILE A 602 -15.15 8.25 -19.66
C ILE A 602 -13.93 7.51 -19.11
N ASN A 603 -13.38 6.57 -19.88
CA ASN A 603 -12.24 5.77 -19.47
C ASN A 603 -10.95 6.61 -19.39
N ILE A 604 -10.67 7.46 -20.39
CA ILE A 604 -9.57 8.44 -20.38
C ILE A 604 -9.72 9.40 -19.19
N ALA A 605 -10.90 10.00 -19.02
CA ALA A 605 -11.17 10.91 -17.91
C ALA A 605 -10.97 10.26 -16.52
N SER A 606 -11.10 8.94 -16.42
CA SER A 606 -10.88 8.19 -15.18
C SER A 606 -9.41 7.86 -14.96
N LEU A 607 -8.70 7.37 -16.00
CA LEU A 607 -7.32 6.90 -15.85
C LEU A 607 -6.34 8.05 -15.54
N ILE A 608 -6.57 9.25 -16.12
CA ILE A 608 -5.71 10.42 -15.93
C ILE A 608 -5.72 10.98 -14.49
N LEU A 609 -6.69 10.58 -13.66
CA LEU A 609 -6.74 11.00 -12.25
C LEU A 609 -5.66 10.32 -11.39
N GLY A 610 -4.98 9.31 -11.92
CA GLY A 610 -3.78 8.70 -11.32
C GLY A 610 -3.70 7.18 -11.40
N ALA A 611 -4.76 6.51 -11.85
CA ALA A 611 -4.79 5.03 -11.95
C ALA A 611 -4.07 4.50 -13.21
N ASN A 612 -3.91 5.34 -14.24
CA ASN A 612 -2.91 5.23 -15.31
C ASN A 612 -2.90 3.97 -16.21
N GLY A 613 -3.86 3.05 -16.06
CA GLY A 613 -3.92 1.80 -16.83
C GLY A 613 -4.89 1.78 -18.01
N LEU A 614 -4.50 1.03 -19.05
CA LEU A 614 -5.33 0.71 -20.21
C LEU A 614 -5.43 -0.79 -20.47
N TRP A 615 -6.58 -1.15 -21.00
CA TRP A 615 -7.05 -2.48 -21.32
C TRP A 615 -7.97 -2.43 -22.53
N GLY A 616 -8.35 -3.61 -23.01
CA GLY A 616 -9.35 -3.76 -24.07
C GLY A 616 -8.72 -4.25 -25.38
N GLU A 617 -9.56 -4.29 -26.41
CA GLU A 617 -9.21 -4.86 -27.71
C GLU A 617 -8.64 -3.79 -28.65
N LEU A 618 -7.36 -3.43 -28.48
CA LEU A 618 -6.68 -2.39 -29.28
C LEU A 618 -6.90 -2.59 -30.79
N MET A 619 -6.82 -3.85 -31.26
CA MET A 619 -7.02 -4.24 -32.66
C MET A 619 -8.40 -3.92 -33.24
N LYS A 620 -9.39 -3.54 -32.41
CA LYS A 620 -10.75 -3.14 -32.82
C LYS A 620 -10.99 -1.62 -32.72
N VAL A 621 -10.06 -0.84 -32.17
CA VAL A 621 -10.22 0.61 -32.01
C VAL A 621 -10.06 1.29 -33.37
N SER A 622 -10.99 2.17 -33.75
CA SER A 622 -10.90 2.97 -34.97
C SER A 622 -9.69 3.91 -34.99
N PRO A 623 -9.19 4.31 -36.18
CA PRO A 623 -8.17 5.37 -36.30
C PRO A 623 -8.57 6.66 -35.59
N GLU A 624 -9.85 7.01 -35.62
CA GLU A 624 -10.42 8.18 -34.93
C GLU A 624 -10.35 8.02 -33.40
N GLY A 625 -10.63 6.83 -32.88
CA GLY A 625 -10.47 6.52 -31.45
C GLY A 625 -9.01 6.53 -31.01
N ILE A 626 -8.10 6.00 -31.84
CA ILE A 626 -6.64 6.04 -31.59
C ILE A 626 -6.15 7.49 -31.54
N ALA A 627 -6.55 8.33 -32.51
CA ALA A 627 -6.20 9.74 -32.55
C ALA A 627 -6.75 10.52 -31.34
N TYR A 628 -7.97 10.21 -30.89
CA TYR A 628 -8.55 10.83 -29.70
C TYR A 628 -7.82 10.45 -28.41
N PHE A 629 -7.34 9.21 -28.29
CA PHE A 629 -6.43 8.82 -27.20
C PHE A 629 -5.11 9.59 -27.26
N ASN A 630 -4.49 9.69 -28.45
CA ASN A 630 -3.24 10.42 -28.65
C ASN A 630 -3.35 11.88 -28.20
N GLU A 631 -4.40 12.57 -28.65
CA GLU A 631 -4.69 13.96 -28.31
C GLU A 631 -4.75 14.14 -26.79
N VAL A 632 -5.69 13.46 -26.11
CA VAL A 632 -5.95 13.70 -24.68
C VAL A 632 -4.79 13.24 -23.80
N LEU A 633 -4.11 12.14 -24.16
CA LEU A 633 -2.92 11.70 -23.41
C LEU A 633 -1.71 12.59 -23.70
N GLY A 634 -1.61 13.21 -24.87
CA GLY A 634 -0.64 14.27 -25.19
C GLY A 634 -0.83 15.50 -24.31
N ILE A 635 -2.07 15.97 -24.14
CA ILE A 635 -2.43 17.06 -23.21
C ILE A 635 -2.08 16.67 -21.76
N TYR A 636 -2.50 15.49 -21.30
CA TYR A 636 -2.20 14.98 -19.96
C TYR A 636 -0.69 14.97 -19.68
N LYS A 637 0.13 14.51 -20.64
CA LYS A 637 1.59 14.42 -20.46
C LYS A 637 2.29 15.76 -20.21
N GLN A 638 1.67 16.90 -20.53
CA GLN A 638 2.21 18.23 -20.24
C GLN A 638 2.10 18.63 -18.75
N VAL A 639 1.16 18.02 -18.01
CA VAL A 639 0.81 18.39 -16.62
C VAL A 639 0.71 17.20 -15.68
N LYS A 640 1.10 16.00 -16.14
CA LYS A 640 0.95 14.75 -15.38
C LYS A 640 1.64 14.74 -14.01
N ASN A 641 2.78 15.41 -13.88
CA ASN A 641 3.49 15.52 -12.60
C ASN A 641 2.70 16.41 -11.63
N ASP A 642 2.23 17.59 -12.08
CA ASP A 642 1.35 18.46 -11.29
C ASP A 642 0.09 17.71 -10.81
N ILE A 643 -0.49 16.85 -11.66
CA ILE A 643 -1.63 15.99 -11.30
C ILE A 643 -1.23 14.95 -10.23
N THR A 644 -0.08 14.27 -10.39
CA THR A 644 0.40 13.27 -9.43
C THR A 644 0.70 13.87 -8.05
N GLU A 645 1.30 15.06 -8.01
CA GLU A 645 1.62 15.81 -6.78
C GLU A 645 0.37 16.40 -6.09
N SER A 646 -0.73 16.58 -6.82
CA SER A 646 -1.96 17.18 -6.29
C SER A 646 -2.70 16.26 -5.31
N SER A 647 -3.14 16.82 -4.18
CA SER A 647 -4.22 16.24 -3.37
C SER A 647 -5.54 16.24 -4.15
N LEU A 648 -6.35 15.20 -3.99
CA LEU A 648 -7.66 15.10 -4.63
C LEU A 648 -8.71 15.95 -3.92
N VAL A 649 -9.38 16.83 -4.67
CA VAL A 649 -10.63 17.46 -4.25
C VAL A 649 -11.79 16.73 -4.95
N LYS A 650 -12.77 16.24 -4.19
CA LYS A 650 -13.95 15.50 -4.68
C LYS A 650 -15.24 16.27 -4.38
N GLN A 651 -16.15 16.34 -5.35
CA GLN A 651 -17.53 16.80 -5.12
C GLN A 651 -18.52 15.78 -5.70
N GLY A 652 -19.50 15.38 -4.89
CA GLY A 652 -20.44 14.31 -5.23
C GLY A 652 -19.85 12.92 -5.05
N GLU A 653 -20.68 11.90 -5.17
CA GLU A 653 -20.25 10.50 -5.06
C GLU A 653 -19.99 9.86 -6.43
N THR A 654 -19.22 8.78 -6.42
CA THR A 654 -18.89 8.04 -7.64
C THR A 654 -20.15 7.42 -8.24
N GLY A 655 -20.43 7.73 -9.51
CA GLY A 655 -21.68 7.40 -10.20
C GLY A 655 -22.83 8.41 -10.00
N SER A 656 -22.63 9.50 -9.25
CA SER A 656 -23.66 10.54 -9.06
C SER A 656 -23.71 11.55 -10.23
N SER A 657 -24.40 12.68 -10.06
CA SER A 657 -24.50 13.73 -11.09
C SER A 657 -24.65 15.13 -10.45
N PRO A 658 -23.59 15.96 -10.45
CA PRO A 658 -22.26 15.71 -11.00
C PRO A 658 -21.35 14.98 -10.00
N GLU A 659 -20.49 14.11 -10.51
CA GLU A 659 -19.32 13.53 -9.82
C GLU A 659 -18.09 14.29 -10.34
N ILE A 660 -17.39 15.05 -9.48
CA ILE A 660 -16.31 15.95 -9.89
C ILE A 660 -15.03 15.66 -9.10
N TYR A 661 -13.91 15.67 -9.80
CA TYR A 661 -12.57 15.55 -9.25
C TYR A 661 -11.69 16.71 -9.73
N GLU A 662 -11.03 17.39 -8.80
CA GLU A 662 -10.01 18.40 -9.07
C GLU A 662 -8.65 17.91 -8.55
N LYS A 663 -7.65 17.92 -9.43
CA LYS A 663 -6.24 17.66 -9.13
C LYS A 663 -5.40 18.79 -9.75
N ILE A 664 -5.32 19.89 -9.01
CA ILE A 664 -4.62 21.12 -9.40
C ILE A 664 -3.52 21.42 -8.39
N ASN A 665 -2.28 21.51 -8.86
CA ASN A 665 -1.12 21.81 -8.02
C ASN A 665 -1.24 23.27 -7.53
N GLU A 666 -1.27 23.43 -6.20
CA GLU A 666 -1.49 24.73 -5.55
C GLU A 666 -0.43 25.79 -5.88
N GLN A 667 0.80 25.38 -6.21
CA GLN A 667 1.92 26.27 -6.50
C GLN A 667 1.92 26.72 -7.96
N THR A 668 1.68 25.80 -8.90
CA THR A 668 1.77 26.05 -10.34
C THR A 668 0.43 26.46 -10.97
N GLY A 669 -0.68 26.11 -10.33
CA GLY A 669 -2.03 26.20 -10.87
C GLY A 669 -2.32 25.23 -12.02
N LYS A 670 -1.41 24.29 -12.30
CA LYS A 670 -1.57 23.32 -13.38
C LYS A 670 -2.24 22.04 -12.90
N GLY A 671 -2.79 21.28 -13.83
CA GLY A 671 -3.36 19.96 -13.57
C GLY A 671 -4.67 19.76 -14.31
N VAL A 672 -5.65 19.07 -13.70
CA VAL A 672 -6.92 18.73 -14.33
C VAL A 672 -8.13 18.89 -13.40
N ILE A 673 -9.26 19.28 -13.98
CA ILE A 673 -10.60 19.10 -13.40
C ILE A 673 -11.39 18.17 -14.32
N VAL A 674 -11.96 17.12 -13.73
CA VAL A 674 -12.75 16.10 -14.42
C VAL A 674 -14.15 16.06 -13.81
N ALA A 675 -15.19 16.02 -14.64
CA ALA A 675 -16.57 15.87 -14.19
C ALA A 675 -17.29 14.77 -14.97
N PHE A 676 -18.01 13.91 -14.26
CA PHE A 676 -18.92 12.92 -14.81
C PHE A 676 -20.36 13.30 -14.47
N ALA A 677 -21.28 13.01 -15.38
CA ALA A 677 -22.71 13.06 -15.12
C ALA A 677 -23.38 11.90 -15.85
N ASN A 678 -24.49 11.42 -15.29
CA ASN A 678 -25.34 10.37 -15.84
C ASN A 678 -26.68 10.93 -16.33
N VAL A 679 -27.09 12.11 -15.87
CA VAL A 679 -28.30 12.82 -16.29
C VAL A 679 -27.92 13.98 -17.21
N PRO A 680 -28.63 14.21 -18.34
CA PRO A 680 -28.41 15.38 -19.18
C PRO A 680 -28.68 16.68 -18.43
N GLY A 681 -27.89 17.71 -18.70
CA GLY A 681 -28.02 19.01 -18.06
C GLY A 681 -26.74 19.83 -18.12
N THR A 682 -26.80 21.02 -17.52
CA THR A 682 -25.65 21.92 -17.40
C THR A 682 -25.28 22.05 -15.92
N TYR A 683 -24.06 21.65 -15.58
CA TYR A 683 -23.54 21.66 -14.22
C TYR A 683 -22.46 22.73 -14.09
N THR A 684 -22.41 23.39 -12.92
CA THR A 684 -21.43 24.44 -12.62
C THR A 684 -20.50 23.98 -11.52
N TYR A 685 -19.21 24.28 -11.65
CA TYR A 685 -18.20 24.05 -10.63
C TYR A 685 -17.28 25.27 -10.52
N ILE A 686 -16.81 25.56 -9.31
CA ILE A 686 -15.79 26.58 -9.07
C ILE A 686 -14.60 25.87 -8.45
N SER A 687 -13.41 25.99 -9.04
CA SER A 687 -12.24 25.29 -8.54
C SER A 687 -11.91 25.72 -7.11
N GLN A 688 -11.38 24.78 -6.33
CA GLN A 688 -10.89 25.09 -4.99
C GLN A 688 -9.58 25.88 -5.09
N ASN A 689 -8.65 25.39 -5.91
CA ASN A 689 -7.35 26.01 -6.13
C ASN A 689 -7.40 27.08 -7.24
N LYS A 690 -6.40 27.96 -7.24
CA LYS A 690 -6.15 28.86 -8.38
C LYS A 690 -5.62 28.02 -9.54
N VAL A 691 -5.95 28.42 -10.76
CA VAL A 691 -5.57 27.71 -11.97
C VAL A 691 -4.70 28.56 -12.89
N ALA A 692 -3.86 27.91 -13.69
CA ALA A 692 -3.20 28.51 -14.83
C ALA A 692 -4.27 28.97 -15.85
N LYS A 693 -4.03 30.09 -16.55
CA LYS A 693 -5.03 30.67 -17.47
C LYS A 693 -5.14 29.95 -18.81
N ASP A 694 -4.04 29.33 -19.24
CA ASP A 694 -4.02 28.48 -20.42
C ASP A 694 -4.73 27.17 -20.10
N SER A 695 -5.67 26.73 -20.95
CA SER A 695 -6.43 25.50 -20.73
C SER A 695 -6.85 24.80 -22.01
N TRP A 696 -6.66 23.48 -22.07
CA TRP A 696 -7.38 22.60 -23.00
C TRP A 696 -8.68 22.10 -22.35
N LYS A 697 -9.72 21.86 -23.15
CA LYS A 697 -10.98 21.29 -22.69
C LYS A 697 -11.71 20.53 -23.78
N ASN A 698 -12.41 19.46 -23.43
CA ASN A 698 -13.26 18.76 -24.39
C ASN A 698 -14.59 19.50 -24.67
N GLU A 699 -15.30 19.03 -25.70
CA GLU A 699 -16.56 19.60 -26.19
C GLU A 699 -17.59 19.84 -25.07
N GLY A 700 -18.32 20.97 -25.12
CA GLY A 700 -19.40 21.28 -24.18
C GLY A 700 -18.94 21.79 -22.81
N VAL A 701 -17.72 22.33 -22.69
CA VAL A 701 -17.24 23.03 -21.49
C VAL A 701 -16.95 24.50 -21.79
N GLN A 702 -17.47 25.39 -20.94
CA GLN A 702 -17.09 26.80 -20.88
C GLN A 702 -16.25 27.04 -19.63
N VAL A 703 -15.20 27.86 -19.76
CA VAL A 703 -14.27 28.22 -18.68
C VAL A 703 -14.24 29.73 -18.57
N SER A 704 -14.50 30.23 -17.38
CA SER A 704 -14.24 31.62 -16.99
C SER A 704 -13.45 31.63 -15.68
N PHE A 705 -13.09 32.80 -15.16
CA PHE A 705 -12.29 32.91 -13.94
C PHE A 705 -12.91 33.92 -12.97
N ASP A 706 -12.92 33.60 -11.69
CA ASP A 706 -13.36 34.54 -10.65
C ASP A 706 -12.26 35.56 -10.30
N ALA A 707 -12.61 36.55 -9.47
CA ALA A 707 -11.67 37.59 -9.01
C ALA A 707 -10.49 37.05 -8.17
N LYS A 708 -10.53 35.78 -7.73
CA LYS A 708 -9.44 35.11 -6.98
C LYS A 708 -8.52 34.30 -7.90
N GLY A 709 -8.85 34.15 -9.19
CA GLY A 709 -8.10 33.33 -10.15
C GLY A 709 -8.48 31.85 -10.15
N ARG A 710 -9.67 31.51 -9.63
CA ARG A 710 -10.23 30.15 -9.65
C ARG A 710 -11.04 29.96 -10.93
N ALA A 711 -11.03 28.75 -11.49
CA ALA A 711 -11.86 28.42 -12.64
C ALA A 711 -13.33 28.42 -12.24
N VAL A 712 -14.18 29.00 -13.08
CA VAL A 712 -15.64 28.84 -13.04
C VAL A 712 -16.04 28.08 -14.30
N LEU A 713 -16.37 26.81 -14.11
CA LEU A 713 -16.70 25.86 -15.17
C LEU A 713 -18.20 25.78 -15.35
N GLN A 714 -18.66 25.82 -16.60
CA GLN A 714 -20.02 25.45 -16.98
C GLN A 714 -19.94 24.28 -17.97
N MET A 715 -20.52 23.15 -17.60
CA MET A 715 -20.31 21.86 -18.27
C MET A 715 -21.65 21.27 -18.71
N THR A 716 -21.89 21.19 -20.02
CA THR A 716 -23.14 20.70 -20.62
C THR A 716 -23.00 19.24 -21.07
N PHE A 717 -23.86 18.39 -20.55
CA PHE A 717 -23.95 16.97 -20.87
C PHE A 717 -25.28 16.67 -21.57
N ASP A 718 -25.24 16.11 -22.78
CA ASP A 718 -26.44 15.69 -23.51
C ASP A 718 -26.89 14.27 -23.13
N LYS A 719 -26.01 13.51 -22.47
CA LYS A 719 -26.15 12.11 -22.03
C LYS A 719 -25.09 11.78 -20.97
N SER A 720 -25.14 10.56 -20.42
CA SER A 720 -24.07 10.04 -19.55
C SER A 720 -22.70 10.12 -20.24
N GLY A 721 -21.71 10.74 -19.57
CA GLY A 721 -20.41 11.06 -20.18
C GLY A 721 -19.45 11.71 -19.18
N ALA A 722 -18.30 12.18 -19.70
CA ALA A 722 -17.29 12.89 -18.93
C ALA A 722 -16.82 14.18 -19.62
N LYS A 723 -16.45 15.16 -18.81
CA LYS A 723 -15.83 16.44 -19.20
C LYS A 723 -14.47 16.58 -18.54
N MET A 724 -13.53 17.17 -19.26
CA MET A 724 -12.15 17.35 -18.83
C MET A 724 -11.70 18.76 -19.16
N VAL A 725 -11.05 19.42 -18.19
CA VAL A 725 -10.35 20.69 -18.39
C VAL A 725 -8.95 20.55 -17.81
N PHE A 726 -7.93 20.60 -18.66
CA PHE A 726 -6.54 20.66 -18.23
C PHE A 726 -6.10 22.11 -18.16
N PHE A 727 -5.42 22.50 -17.09
CA PHE A 727 -4.87 23.83 -16.89
C PHE A 727 -3.36 23.80 -16.97
N GLY A 728 -2.77 24.74 -17.70
CA GLY A 728 -1.33 24.77 -18.00
C GLY A 728 -0.89 23.86 -19.15
N ALA A 729 -1.84 23.33 -19.94
CA ALA A 729 -1.61 22.52 -21.13
C ALA A 729 -2.29 23.15 -22.37
N LYS A 730 -1.78 22.85 -23.57
CA LYS A 730 -2.26 23.34 -24.87
C LYS A 730 -2.23 22.24 -25.93
N GLU A 731 -3.03 22.42 -26.99
CA GLU A 731 -2.95 21.64 -28.24
C GLU A 731 -1.55 21.76 -28.88
#